data_AF-A0A2X5NRA6-F1
#
_entry.id   AF-A0A2X5NRA6-F1
#
_cell.length_a   1.000
_cell.length_b   1.000
_cell.length_c   1.000
_cell.angle_alpha   90.00
_cell.angle_beta   90.00
_cell.angle_gamma   90.00
#
_symmetry.space_group_name_H-M   'P 1'
#
loop_
_entity.id
_entity.type
_entity.pdbx_description
1 polymer ?
#
loop_
_entity_poly.entity_id
_entity_poly.type
_entity_poly.pdbx_seq_one_letter_code
_entity_poly.pdbx_strand_id
1 'polypeptide(L)'
;MLSPALGFVLQEIWSYDNNHYRFWQAVSYLVNDKDGDPIIRSSAGRIAADYPTAQHDLLWLAERVAADDEKMITTLSHICGALAIRFEDEKEVVALPWVYLVAALTPQVHKVAETLRFLLYPLIKRVTDKPLCNMLGTASRAVFSYALALSEPDYFVRSAILLVTDTINTDVQASCHLLEQLISSERLQRFGSEEIPVLCYNIKKIGDCAPEFVVNVFEFVYTHDVTEERETTLGNSRILPLRSNARQDYESARYSLGEYFSRFLEQYPSLAVDAAVRAISGYVARRHPLDTPVMHVPVLGHDIYLKADRSYIWAHDPDGKHAHDGEVLVKKLFQRLQSAPEPDALVLARLICEKASLAIFWARIFLAANRRNDGLIDFLWPVAAQEAFIQNEDTRKDAIDLVAMGITHRSEHERRELENSAFQYDLSDYVYPEKAKTSLLYRLFSTIGSENLQTVQARNFLKNTPRDGETAGNKRLFNISPVTVSTDIPYDFIDGLDRNEPDNITLINAVKTAKTALGLTTNNTLSSELSLEDVFSILEPLHEQLNLEHAHTYVRTTAEDVIVRACAAAVEQKLLPPLDDDRADKLTSHFLDLVHLASCATDPILNEDTEENFEDSVSWAHLYRGLMLHRLFSMLFHYAPICMSD
;
A
#
# COMPACT_ATOMS: atom_id res chain seq x y z
N MET A 1 37.33 -1.00 39.01
CA MET A 1 38.77 -0.70 38.80
C MET A 1 39.49 -1.66 37.85
N LEU A 2 38.89 -2.77 37.40
CA LEU A 2 39.55 -3.76 36.53
C LEU A 2 39.73 -3.30 35.07
N SER A 3 38.75 -2.57 34.51
CA SER A 3 38.76 -2.17 33.09
C SER A 3 39.92 -1.22 32.71
N PRO A 4 40.25 -0.16 33.48
CA PRO A 4 41.41 0.69 33.17
C PRO A 4 42.77 -0.04 33.25
N ALA A 5 42.94 -0.94 34.22
CA ALA A 5 44.18 -1.72 34.36
C ALA A 5 44.37 -2.70 33.19
N LEU A 6 43.28 -3.35 32.76
CA LEU A 6 43.27 -4.19 31.56
C LEU A 6 43.60 -3.37 30.31
N GLY A 7 43.06 -2.15 30.21
CA GLY A 7 43.35 -1.20 29.14
C GLY A 7 44.85 -0.93 28.98
N PHE A 8 45.56 -0.61 30.09
CA PHE A 8 47.01 -0.38 30.05
C PHE A 8 47.81 -1.60 29.61
N VAL A 9 47.46 -2.80 30.08
CA VAL A 9 48.15 -4.04 29.69
C VAL A 9 47.95 -4.32 28.21
N LEU A 10 46.71 -4.21 27.71
CA LEU A 10 46.42 -4.41 26.29
C LEU A 10 47.07 -3.32 25.41
N GLN A 11 47.17 -2.08 25.91
CA GLN A 11 47.88 -1.01 25.23
C GLN A 11 49.36 -1.31 25.03
N GLU A 12 50.02 -1.81 26.08
CA GLU A 12 51.42 -2.20 26.01
C GLU A 12 51.60 -3.33 25.00
N ILE A 13 50.71 -4.34 25.04
CA ILE A 13 50.77 -5.47 24.11
C ILE A 13 50.57 -5.05 22.65
N TRP A 14 49.67 -4.10 22.38
CA TRP A 14 49.43 -3.56 21.04
C TRP A 14 50.71 -3.02 20.40
N SER A 15 51.58 -2.39 21.20
CA SER A 15 52.79 -1.74 20.70
C SER A 15 53.98 -2.67 20.40
N TYR A 16 53.91 -3.96 20.76
CA TYR A 16 55.04 -4.89 20.61
C TYR A 16 55.29 -5.36 19.17
N ASP A 17 54.24 -5.59 18.39
CA ASP A 17 54.35 -6.20 17.06
C ASP A 17 53.64 -5.34 16.01
N ASN A 18 54.27 -5.18 14.84
CA ASN A 18 53.71 -4.38 13.72
C ASN A 18 52.39 -4.94 13.15
N ASN A 19 52.12 -6.23 13.32
CA ASN A 19 50.88 -6.88 12.89
C ASN A 19 49.93 -7.18 14.07
N HIS A 20 50.27 -6.70 15.27
CA HIS A 20 49.52 -6.86 16.52
C HIS A 20 49.14 -8.31 16.86
N TYR A 21 49.89 -9.32 16.39
CA TYR A 21 49.50 -10.72 16.56
C TYR A 21 49.39 -11.13 18.03
N ARG A 22 50.32 -10.70 18.90
CA ARG A 22 50.27 -11.01 20.34
C ARG A 22 49.08 -10.38 21.02
N PHE A 23 48.71 -9.17 20.58
CA PHE A 23 47.52 -8.49 21.07
C PHE A 23 46.27 -9.30 20.73
N TRP A 24 46.11 -9.69 19.47
CA TRP A 24 44.95 -10.47 19.05
C TRP A 24 44.87 -11.84 19.71
N GLN A 25 46.01 -12.50 19.94
CA GLN A 25 46.06 -13.73 20.73
C GLN A 25 45.61 -13.49 22.18
N ALA A 26 46.11 -12.44 22.84
CA ALA A 26 45.72 -12.10 24.21
C ALA A 26 44.22 -11.79 24.32
N VAL A 27 43.68 -10.98 23.39
CA VAL A 27 42.23 -10.69 23.30
C VAL A 27 41.44 -11.97 23.07
N SER A 28 41.91 -12.85 22.19
CA SER A 28 41.25 -14.14 21.94
C SER A 28 41.17 -15.01 23.19
N TYR A 29 42.26 -15.11 23.96
CA TYR A 29 42.23 -15.84 25.24
C TYR A 29 41.24 -15.23 26.22
N LEU A 30 41.25 -13.90 26.38
CA LEU A 30 40.39 -13.21 27.34
C LEU A 30 38.91 -13.30 26.97
N VAL A 31 38.55 -13.11 25.71
CA VAL A 31 37.15 -13.07 25.25
C VAL A 31 36.51 -14.47 25.28
N ASN A 32 37.27 -15.49 24.92
CA ASN A 32 36.80 -16.89 24.86
C ASN A 32 36.90 -17.65 26.18
N ASP A 33 37.42 -17.03 27.25
CA ASP A 33 37.45 -17.64 28.58
C ASP A 33 36.03 -17.77 29.13
N LYS A 34 35.44 -18.96 29.04
CA LYS A 34 34.06 -19.23 29.48
C LYS A 34 33.92 -19.20 31.01
N ASP A 35 35.01 -19.49 31.71
CA ASP A 35 35.05 -19.54 33.18
C ASP A 35 35.51 -18.21 33.79
N GLY A 36 35.97 -17.28 32.94
CA GLY A 36 36.42 -15.94 33.32
C GLY A 36 35.29 -14.93 33.58
N ASP A 37 35.65 -13.80 34.20
CA ASP A 37 34.72 -12.72 34.54
C ASP A 37 34.08 -12.10 33.27
N PRO A 38 32.73 -12.08 33.14
CA PRO A 38 32.03 -11.47 32.01
C PRO A 38 32.40 -10.01 31.76
N ILE A 39 32.72 -9.24 32.81
CA ILE A 39 33.15 -7.84 32.71
C ILE A 39 34.52 -7.74 32.04
N ILE A 40 35.44 -8.67 32.33
CA ILE A 40 36.77 -8.71 31.69
C ILE A 40 36.62 -9.07 30.21
N ARG A 41 35.78 -10.05 29.88
CA ARG A 41 35.49 -10.46 28.49
C ARG A 41 34.90 -9.31 27.68
N SER A 42 33.89 -8.64 28.23
CA SER A 42 33.24 -7.48 27.60
C SER A 42 34.19 -6.30 27.46
N SER A 43 34.99 -6.00 28.50
CA SER A 43 36.00 -4.93 28.46
C SER A 43 37.08 -5.21 27.41
N ALA A 44 37.58 -6.45 27.33
CA ALA A 44 38.58 -6.84 26.33
C ALA A 44 38.05 -6.67 24.91
N GLY A 45 36.79 -7.05 24.64
CA GLY A 45 36.14 -6.85 23.35
C GLY A 45 35.98 -5.37 22.97
N ARG A 46 35.59 -4.52 23.92
CA ARG A 46 35.48 -3.06 23.70
C ARG A 46 36.84 -2.42 23.43
N ILE A 47 37.84 -2.70 24.27
CA ILE A 47 39.21 -2.22 24.07
C ILE A 47 39.73 -2.65 22.69
N ALA A 48 39.50 -3.91 22.30
CA ALA A 48 39.90 -4.41 20.99
C ALA A 48 39.23 -3.70 19.80
N ALA A 49 38.02 -3.16 19.99
CA ALA A 49 37.34 -2.34 18.97
C ALA A 49 37.86 -0.89 18.91
N ASP A 50 38.63 -0.43 19.91
CA ASP A 50 39.08 0.96 20.03
C ASP A 50 40.40 1.24 19.33
N TYR A 51 41.30 0.26 19.32
CA TYR A 51 42.70 0.41 18.94
C TYR A 51 42.99 0.46 17.43
N PRO A 52 42.29 -0.30 16.56
CA PRO A 52 42.58 -0.28 15.14
C PRO A 52 42.44 1.12 14.54
N THR A 53 43.49 1.61 13.90
CA THR A 53 43.51 2.92 13.23
C THR A 53 44.12 2.86 11.83
N ALA A 54 45.03 1.91 11.58
CA ALA A 54 45.70 1.73 10.30
C ALA A 54 45.17 0.52 9.53
N GLN A 55 45.32 0.56 8.20
CA GLN A 55 44.81 -0.47 7.27
C GLN A 55 45.22 -1.91 7.65
N HIS A 56 46.43 -2.12 8.15
CA HIS A 56 46.97 -3.47 8.39
C HIS A 56 46.57 -4.07 9.73
N ASP A 57 45.98 -3.28 10.64
CA ASP A 57 45.83 -3.63 12.05
C ASP A 57 44.98 -4.88 12.30
N LEU A 58 44.03 -5.12 11.40
CA LEU A 58 43.06 -6.22 11.49
C LEU A 58 43.33 -7.35 10.49
N LEU A 59 44.30 -7.21 9.57
CA LEU A 59 44.50 -8.19 8.49
C LEU A 59 44.95 -9.55 9.01
N TRP A 60 45.71 -9.58 10.11
CA TRP A 60 46.10 -10.83 10.76
C TRP A 60 44.90 -11.66 11.24
N LEU A 61 43.82 -11.01 11.72
CA LEU A 61 42.58 -11.71 12.10
C LEU A 61 41.95 -12.39 10.87
N ALA A 62 41.92 -11.70 9.73
CA ALA A 62 41.37 -12.27 8.49
C ALA A 62 42.17 -13.50 8.02
N GLU A 63 43.51 -13.48 8.16
CA GLU A 63 44.34 -14.66 7.88
C GLU A 63 44.00 -15.84 8.78
N ARG A 64 43.71 -15.60 10.07
CA ARG A 64 43.30 -16.66 11.00
C ARG A 64 41.92 -17.24 10.66
N VAL A 65 40.98 -16.40 10.22
CA VAL A 65 39.67 -16.87 9.71
C VAL A 65 39.86 -17.73 8.46
N ALA A 66 40.72 -17.32 7.53
CA ALA A 66 41.04 -18.12 6.34
C ALA A 66 41.65 -19.48 6.72
N ALA A 67 42.47 -19.51 7.78
CA ALA A 67 43.06 -20.73 8.35
C ALA A 67 42.12 -21.58 9.23
N ASP A 68 40.83 -21.22 9.33
CA ASP A 68 39.82 -21.96 10.09
C ASP A 68 40.04 -22.02 11.61
N ASP A 69 40.64 -20.96 12.18
CA ASP A 69 40.82 -20.84 13.62
C ASP A 69 39.48 -20.46 14.31
N GLU A 70 38.75 -21.47 14.81
CA GLU A 70 37.45 -21.31 15.47
C GLU A 70 37.46 -20.31 16.64
N LYS A 71 38.56 -20.27 17.41
CA LYS A 71 38.69 -19.32 18.52
C LYS A 71 38.77 -17.90 18.01
N MET A 72 39.49 -17.67 16.92
CA MET A 72 39.60 -16.36 16.30
C MET A 72 38.30 -15.93 15.62
N ILE A 73 37.58 -16.85 14.97
CA ILE A 73 36.25 -16.58 14.40
C ILE A 73 35.28 -16.11 15.51
N THR A 74 35.28 -16.81 16.65
CA THR A 74 34.46 -16.43 17.80
C THR A 74 34.89 -15.07 18.39
N THR A 75 36.20 -14.84 18.51
CA THR A 75 36.78 -13.56 18.97
C THR A 75 36.32 -12.41 18.08
N LEU A 76 36.38 -12.59 16.76
CA LEU A 76 35.99 -11.60 15.78
C LEU A 76 34.52 -11.20 15.93
N SER A 77 33.62 -12.18 16.12
CA SER A 77 32.19 -11.92 16.37
C SER A 77 31.97 -11.01 17.59
N HIS A 78 32.67 -11.29 18.70
CA HIS A 78 32.59 -10.46 19.91
C HIS A 78 33.11 -9.04 19.71
N ILE A 79 34.24 -8.88 19.00
CA ILE A 79 34.81 -7.56 18.69
C ILE A 79 33.85 -6.76 17.81
N CYS A 80 33.26 -7.40 16.79
CA CYS A 80 32.31 -6.74 15.88
C CYS A 80 31.02 -6.34 16.61
N GLY A 81 30.55 -7.15 17.56
CA GLY A 81 29.43 -6.77 18.42
C GLY A 81 29.74 -5.55 19.30
N ALA A 82 30.95 -5.48 19.87
CA ALA A 82 31.38 -4.30 20.64
C ALA A 82 31.53 -3.05 19.76
N LEU A 83 32.06 -3.21 18.54
CA LEU A 83 32.17 -2.13 17.56
C LEU A 83 30.80 -1.60 17.12
N ALA A 84 29.80 -2.48 16.95
CA ALA A 84 28.45 -2.06 16.58
C ALA A 84 27.83 -1.10 17.62
N ILE A 85 27.99 -1.40 18.91
CA ILE A 85 27.58 -0.51 20.01
C ILE A 85 28.32 0.82 19.92
N ARG A 86 29.64 0.77 19.69
CA ARG A 86 30.45 1.98 19.53
C ARG A 86 30.01 2.82 18.34
N PHE A 87 29.57 2.21 17.24
CA PHE A 87 29.00 2.93 16.10
C PHE A 87 27.63 3.57 16.40
N GLU A 88 26.93 3.18 17.46
CA GLU A 88 25.71 3.87 17.91
C GLU A 88 26.05 5.04 18.86
N ASP A 89 27.01 4.84 19.75
CA ASP A 89 27.38 5.81 20.79
C ASP A 89 28.32 6.92 20.29
N GLU A 90 29.23 6.61 19.37
CA GLU A 90 30.31 7.51 18.94
C GLU A 90 30.19 7.96 17.48
N LYS A 91 30.29 9.28 17.28
CA LYS A 91 30.25 9.90 15.94
C LYS A 91 31.53 9.68 15.15
N GLU A 92 32.68 9.67 15.81
CA GLU A 92 34.01 9.60 15.16
C GLU A 92 34.68 8.25 15.45
N VAL A 93 34.39 7.27 14.61
CA VAL A 93 35.10 5.96 14.62
C VAL A 93 35.85 5.82 13.30
N VAL A 94 37.14 5.54 13.37
CA VAL A 94 38.01 5.39 12.20
C VAL A 94 37.60 4.15 11.40
N ALA A 95 36.92 4.36 10.27
CA ALA A 95 36.35 3.26 9.47
C ALA A 95 37.38 2.49 8.64
N LEU A 96 38.52 3.10 8.31
CA LEU A 96 39.55 2.55 7.41
C LEU A 96 39.96 1.09 7.73
N PRO A 97 40.44 0.75 8.94
CA PRO A 97 40.87 -0.63 9.25
C PRO A 97 39.73 -1.64 9.07
N TRP A 98 38.49 -1.25 9.44
CA TRP A 98 37.32 -2.12 9.37
C TRP A 98 36.87 -2.39 7.93
N VAL A 99 37.00 -1.42 7.02
CA VAL A 99 36.72 -1.65 5.59
C VAL A 99 37.73 -2.65 5.00
N TYR A 100 39.01 -2.53 5.34
CA TYR A 100 40.04 -3.47 4.88
C TYR A 100 39.87 -4.87 5.47
N LEU A 101 39.43 -4.97 6.72
CA LEU A 101 39.03 -6.23 7.32
C LEU A 101 37.86 -6.87 6.54
N VAL A 102 36.80 -6.11 6.25
CA VAL A 102 35.67 -6.59 5.45
C VAL A 102 36.12 -7.11 4.08
N ALA A 103 36.98 -6.36 3.39
CA ALA A 103 37.53 -6.78 2.10
C ALA A 103 38.34 -8.09 2.22
N ALA A 104 39.17 -8.22 3.25
CA ALA A 104 39.96 -9.43 3.50
C ALA A 104 39.12 -10.65 3.90
N LEU A 105 37.98 -10.43 4.57
CA LEU A 105 37.04 -11.49 4.96
C LEU A 105 36.10 -11.91 3.82
N THR A 106 35.92 -11.08 2.79
CA THR A 106 34.97 -11.31 1.69
C THR A 106 35.15 -12.68 1.00
N PRO A 107 36.37 -13.15 0.68
CA PRO A 107 36.57 -14.49 0.10
C PRO A 107 36.12 -15.64 1.01
N GLN A 108 36.00 -15.38 2.32
CA GLN A 108 35.63 -16.35 3.36
C GLN A 108 34.19 -16.15 3.86
N VAL A 109 33.31 -15.53 3.04
CA VAL A 109 31.93 -15.18 3.44
C VAL A 109 31.16 -16.32 4.10
N HIS A 110 31.33 -17.57 3.63
CA HIS A 110 30.66 -18.74 4.21
C HIS A 110 31.00 -19.01 5.68
N LYS A 111 32.15 -18.52 6.17
CA LYS A 111 32.59 -18.66 7.57
C LYS A 111 32.13 -17.53 8.48
N VAL A 112 31.90 -16.34 7.92
CA VAL A 112 31.72 -15.09 8.68
C VAL A 112 30.56 -14.23 8.17
N ALA A 113 29.56 -14.84 7.53
CA ALA A 113 28.45 -14.14 6.87
C ALA A 113 27.72 -13.18 7.82
N GLU A 114 27.40 -13.63 9.04
CA GLU A 114 26.77 -12.79 10.07
C GLU A 114 27.65 -11.61 10.47
N THR A 115 28.92 -11.86 10.74
CA THR A 115 29.90 -10.82 11.09
C THR A 115 30.00 -9.76 10.00
N LEU A 116 30.08 -10.19 8.72
CA LEU A 116 30.10 -9.29 7.58
C LEU A 116 28.80 -8.48 7.49
N ARG A 117 27.63 -9.12 7.64
CA ARG A 117 26.33 -8.45 7.65
C ARG A 117 26.27 -7.35 8.71
N PHE A 118 26.73 -7.64 9.93
CA PHE A 118 26.76 -6.67 11.03
C PHE A 118 27.73 -5.52 10.79
N LEU A 119 28.91 -5.76 10.23
CA LEU A 119 29.90 -4.72 9.94
C LEU A 119 29.49 -3.82 8.77
N LEU A 120 28.92 -4.41 7.71
CA LEU A 120 28.56 -3.68 6.50
C LEU A 120 27.52 -2.58 6.77
N TYR A 121 26.50 -2.88 7.57
CA TYR A 121 25.40 -1.96 7.84
C TYR A 121 25.83 -0.56 8.35
N PRO A 122 26.63 -0.44 9.43
CA PRO A 122 27.13 0.85 9.88
C PRO A 122 28.22 1.43 8.98
N LEU A 123 29.07 0.61 8.36
CA LEU A 123 30.17 1.08 7.51
C LEU A 123 29.68 1.77 6.24
N ILE A 124 28.67 1.19 5.57
CA ILE A 124 28.08 1.77 4.36
C ILE A 124 27.54 3.18 4.60
N LYS A 125 26.98 3.44 5.79
CA LYS A 125 26.44 4.76 6.16
C LYS A 125 27.51 5.81 6.47
N ARG A 126 28.72 5.37 6.83
CA ARG A 126 29.81 6.23 7.33
C ARG A 126 30.87 6.52 6.27
N VAL A 127 31.08 5.59 5.34
CA VAL A 127 32.16 5.66 4.35
C VAL A 127 31.65 6.32 3.07
N THR A 128 32.31 7.39 2.65
CA THR A 128 32.02 8.12 1.40
C THR A 128 33.15 8.06 0.38
N ASP A 129 34.35 7.61 0.79
CA ASP A 129 35.51 7.47 -0.09
C ASP A 129 35.29 6.35 -1.12
N LYS A 130 35.44 6.66 -2.41
CA LYS A 130 35.01 5.77 -3.50
C LYS A 130 35.75 4.42 -3.52
N PRO A 131 37.08 4.34 -3.38
CA PRO A 131 37.79 3.06 -3.22
C PRO A 131 37.23 2.19 -2.08
N LEU A 132 36.99 2.79 -0.91
CA LEU A 132 36.46 2.08 0.25
C LEU A 132 34.99 1.65 0.04
N CYS A 133 34.16 2.50 -0.57
CA CYS A 133 32.79 2.13 -0.95
C CYS A 133 32.78 0.93 -1.91
N ASN A 134 33.70 0.86 -2.87
CA ASN A 134 33.78 -0.27 -3.81
C ASN A 134 34.11 -1.59 -3.11
N MET A 135 34.97 -1.55 -2.07
CA MET A 135 35.25 -2.72 -1.22
C MET A 135 33.99 -3.17 -0.48
N LEU A 136 33.25 -2.24 0.13
CA LEU A 136 32.00 -2.52 0.82
C LEU A 136 30.94 -3.10 -0.14
N GLY A 137 30.80 -2.54 -1.35
CA GLY A 137 29.86 -3.05 -2.35
C GLY A 137 30.21 -4.47 -2.83
N THR A 138 31.50 -4.79 -2.98
CA THR A 138 31.95 -6.15 -3.31
C THR A 138 31.58 -7.13 -2.20
N ALA A 139 31.80 -6.75 -0.94
CA ALA A 139 31.42 -7.55 0.21
C ALA A 139 29.89 -7.71 0.35
N SER A 140 29.11 -6.65 0.13
CA SER A 140 27.64 -6.70 0.12
C SER A 140 27.11 -7.71 -0.89
N ARG A 141 27.64 -7.68 -2.13
CA ARG A 141 27.27 -8.65 -3.17
C ARG A 141 27.69 -10.07 -2.82
N ALA A 142 28.85 -10.27 -2.20
CA ALA A 142 29.28 -11.59 -1.74
C ALA A 142 28.37 -12.15 -0.63
N VAL A 143 28.00 -11.31 0.35
CA VAL A 143 27.03 -11.68 1.41
C VAL A 143 25.68 -12.03 0.80
N PHE A 144 25.20 -11.24 -0.17
CA PHE A 144 23.93 -11.53 -0.83
C PHE A 144 23.97 -12.80 -1.68
N SER A 145 25.04 -13.02 -2.44
CA SER A 145 25.23 -14.27 -3.19
C SER A 145 25.27 -15.49 -2.28
N TYR A 146 25.91 -15.39 -1.11
CA TYR A 146 25.89 -16.45 -0.11
C TYR A 146 24.46 -16.67 0.45
N ALA A 147 23.76 -15.59 0.78
CA ALA A 147 22.40 -15.62 1.28
C ALA A 147 21.43 -16.31 0.31
N LEU A 148 21.55 -16.02 -0.99
CA LEU A 148 20.71 -16.61 -2.03
C LEU A 148 20.90 -18.13 -2.16
N ALA A 149 22.09 -18.65 -1.84
CA ALA A 149 22.44 -20.06 -1.91
C ALA A 149 21.97 -20.88 -0.69
N LEU A 150 21.49 -20.23 0.38
CA LEU A 150 20.97 -20.91 1.57
C LEU A 150 19.59 -21.52 1.29
N SER A 151 19.39 -22.76 1.74
CA SER A 151 18.10 -23.45 1.64
C SER A 151 17.01 -22.77 2.46
N GLU A 152 17.37 -22.28 3.65
CA GLU A 152 16.50 -21.57 4.61
C GLU A 152 17.21 -20.27 5.02
N PRO A 153 17.02 -19.19 4.24
CA PRO A 153 17.72 -17.93 4.47
C PRO A 153 17.18 -17.10 5.63
N ASP A 154 16.01 -17.44 6.17
CA ASP A 154 15.28 -16.65 7.18
C ASP A 154 15.34 -15.13 6.89
N TYR A 155 15.74 -14.34 7.89
CA TYR A 155 15.88 -12.88 7.79
C TYR A 155 17.15 -12.42 7.06
N PHE A 156 18.05 -13.35 6.72
CA PHE A 156 19.39 -13.02 6.24
C PHE A 156 19.37 -12.40 4.84
N VAL A 157 18.55 -12.94 3.92
CA VAL A 157 18.37 -12.38 2.57
C VAL A 157 17.79 -10.98 2.63
N ARG A 158 16.76 -10.74 3.46
CA ARG A 158 16.14 -9.42 3.64
C ARG A 158 17.18 -8.35 4.00
N SER A 159 18.09 -8.70 4.90
CA SER A 159 19.19 -7.81 5.28
C SER A 159 20.17 -7.59 4.14
N ALA A 160 20.54 -8.64 3.41
CA ALA A 160 21.49 -8.57 2.31
C ALA A 160 20.96 -7.74 1.11
N ILE A 161 19.65 -7.75 0.85
CA ILE A 161 18.99 -6.87 -0.13
C ILE A 161 19.29 -5.40 0.19
N LEU A 162 19.17 -4.99 1.45
CA LEU A 162 19.47 -3.62 1.88
C LEU A 162 20.94 -3.26 1.61
N LEU A 163 21.87 -4.14 1.96
CA LEU A 163 23.30 -3.91 1.76
C LEU A 163 23.66 -3.73 0.28
N VAL A 164 23.07 -4.52 -0.62
CA VAL A 164 23.30 -4.41 -2.07
C VAL A 164 22.63 -3.17 -2.66
N THR A 165 21.40 -2.87 -2.26
CA THR A 165 20.70 -1.67 -2.72
C THR A 165 21.36 -0.37 -2.25
N ASP A 166 21.92 -0.34 -1.05
CA ASP A 166 22.69 0.82 -0.53
C ASP A 166 24.06 0.99 -1.22
N THR A 167 24.59 -0.06 -1.83
CA THR A 167 25.90 -0.05 -2.51
C THR A 167 25.81 -0.26 -4.02
N ILE A 168 24.61 -0.15 -4.59
CA ILE A 168 24.33 -0.46 -6.01
C ILE A 168 25.19 0.37 -6.97
N ASN A 169 25.51 1.61 -6.59
CA ASN A 169 26.33 2.55 -7.39
C ASN A 169 27.82 2.16 -7.49
N THR A 170 28.26 1.12 -6.77
CA THR A 170 29.64 0.60 -6.85
C THR A 170 29.83 -0.31 -8.05
N ASP A 171 28.79 -1.07 -8.41
CA ASP A 171 28.72 -1.92 -9.60
C ASP A 171 27.25 -2.23 -9.87
N VAL A 172 26.64 -1.45 -10.76
CA VAL A 172 25.21 -1.53 -11.06
C VAL A 172 24.87 -2.87 -11.72
N GLN A 173 25.68 -3.29 -12.68
CA GLN A 173 25.43 -4.51 -13.45
C GLN A 173 25.50 -5.77 -12.57
N ALA A 174 26.55 -5.91 -11.76
CA ALA A 174 26.68 -7.07 -10.88
C ALA A 174 25.60 -7.08 -9.78
N SER A 175 25.21 -5.91 -9.28
CA SER A 175 24.15 -5.80 -8.27
C SER A 175 22.79 -6.18 -8.84
N CYS A 176 22.42 -5.67 -10.03
CA CYS A 176 21.18 -6.02 -10.72
C CYS A 176 21.13 -7.51 -11.05
N HIS A 177 22.22 -8.11 -11.52
CA HIS A 177 22.25 -9.54 -11.82
C HIS A 177 21.94 -10.43 -10.59
N LEU A 178 22.35 -10.01 -9.39
CA LEU A 178 21.98 -10.71 -8.16
C LEU A 178 20.53 -10.46 -7.77
N LEU A 179 20.06 -9.21 -7.88
CA LEU A 179 18.67 -8.86 -7.54
C LEU A 179 17.65 -9.52 -8.50
N GLU A 180 18.03 -9.78 -9.74
CA GLU A 180 17.24 -10.54 -10.71
C GLU A 180 16.91 -11.96 -10.23
N GLN A 181 17.73 -12.56 -9.38
CA GLN A 181 17.45 -13.90 -8.83
C GLN A 181 16.26 -13.90 -7.86
N LEU A 182 15.90 -12.73 -7.30
CA LEU A 182 14.72 -12.57 -6.45
C LEU A 182 13.42 -12.67 -7.24
N ILE A 183 13.41 -12.20 -8.49
CA ILE A 183 12.22 -12.15 -9.35
C ILE A 183 12.06 -13.42 -10.20
N SER A 184 12.15 -14.58 -9.53
CA SER A 184 11.91 -15.89 -10.14
C SER A 184 10.68 -16.57 -9.52
N SER A 185 9.91 -17.29 -10.35
CA SER A 185 8.69 -17.96 -9.88
C SER A 185 8.96 -19.03 -8.81
N GLU A 186 10.11 -19.72 -8.89
CA GLU A 186 10.54 -20.70 -7.87
C GLU A 186 10.76 -20.03 -6.51
N ARG A 187 11.47 -18.90 -6.50
CA ARG A 187 11.78 -18.19 -5.26
C ARG A 187 10.57 -17.50 -4.67
N LEU A 188 9.69 -16.97 -5.53
CA LEU A 188 8.42 -16.38 -5.12
C LEU A 188 7.56 -17.34 -4.28
N GLN A 189 7.45 -18.61 -4.70
CA GLN A 189 6.65 -19.60 -3.98
C GLN A 189 7.13 -19.85 -2.55
N ARG A 190 8.42 -19.65 -2.28
CA ARG A 190 9.04 -19.96 -0.99
C ARG A 190 9.22 -18.72 -0.11
N PHE A 191 9.58 -17.59 -0.71
CA PHE A 191 10.05 -16.40 0.00
C PHE A 191 9.41 -15.10 -0.51
N GLY A 192 8.41 -15.20 -1.39
CA GLY A 192 7.80 -14.06 -2.07
C GLY A 192 7.23 -13.00 -1.13
N SER A 193 6.57 -13.42 -0.05
CA SER A 193 6.00 -12.52 0.96
C SER A 193 7.06 -11.78 1.79
N GLU A 194 8.29 -12.27 1.84
CA GLU A 194 9.33 -11.75 2.74
C GLU A 194 10.40 -10.94 1.99
N GLU A 195 10.78 -11.37 0.79
CA GLU A 195 11.90 -10.78 0.03
C GLU A 195 11.43 -9.69 -0.95
N ILE A 196 10.33 -9.93 -1.67
CA ILE A 196 9.82 -8.99 -2.69
C ILE A 196 9.40 -7.64 -2.09
N PRO A 197 8.73 -7.58 -0.91
CA PRO A 197 8.44 -6.30 -0.28
C PRO A 197 9.69 -5.51 0.04
N VAL A 198 10.75 -6.15 0.56
CA VAL A 198 12.03 -5.47 0.89
C VAL A 198 12.69 -4.89 -0.36
N LEU A 199 12.65 -5.61 -1.48
CA LEU A 199 13.10 -5.11 -2.78
C LEU A 199 12.30 -3.87 -3.19
N CYS A 200 10.97 -3.92 -3.09
CA CYS A 200 10.08 -2.83 -3.50
C CYS A 200 10.15 -1.60 -2.59
N TYR A 201 10.35 -1.77 -1.27
CA TYR A 201 10.57 -0.66 -0.34
C TYR A 201 11.84 0.15 -0.69
N ASN A 202 12.83 -0.50 -1.33
CA ASN A 202 14.07 0.15 -1.78
C ASN A 202 14.06 0.53 -3.26
N ILE A 203 12.91 0.44 -3.94
CA ILE A 203 12.83 0.66 -5.39
C ILE A 203 13.34 2.02 -5.83
N LYS A 204 13.19 3.05 -4.98
CA LYS A 204 13.70 4.40 -5.26
C LYS A 204 15.22 4.42 -5.43
N LYS A 205 15.96 3.77 -4.53
CA LYS A 205 17.44 3.71 -4.60
C LYS A 205 17.89 2.97 -5.85
N ILE A 206 17.16 1.90 -6.19
CA ILE A 206 17.40 1.10 -7.39
C ILE A 206 17.15 1.95 -8.63
N GLY A 207 15.99 2.61 -8.75
CA GLY A 207 15.63 3.40 -9.92
C GLY A 207 16.48 4.64 -10.14
N ASP A 208 17.09 5.20 -9.08
CA ASP A 208 18.08 6.28 -9.21
C ASP A 208 19.39 5.81 -9.89
N CYS A 209 19.69 4.50 -9.90
CA CYS A 209 20.93 3.93 -10.48
C CYS A 209 20.71 2.96 -11.66
N ALA A 210 19.57 2.26 -11.70
CA ALA A 210 19.26 1.16 -12.62
C ALA A 210 17.77 1.17 -13.01
N PRO A 211 17.29 2.22 -13.71
CA PRO A 211 15.87 2.37 -14.04
C PRO A 211 15.34 1.27 -14.97
N GLU A 212 16.17 0.63 -15.79
CA GLU A 212 15.77 -0.50 -16.65
C GLU A 212 15.39 -1.72 -15.82
N PHE A 213 16.12 -2.03 -14.75
CA PHE A 213 15.80 -3.14 -13.87
C PHE A 213 14.46 -2.94 -13.14
N VAL A 214 14.10 -1.68 -12.84
CA VAL A 214 12.79 -1.35 -12.25
C VAL A 214 11.63 -1.82 -13.13
N VAL A 215 11.76 -1.76 -14.46
CA VAL A 215 10.72 -2.25 -15.40
C VAL A 215 10.43 -3.73 -15.14
N ASN A 216 11.47 -4.55 -14.97
CA ASN A 216 11.34 -5.99 -14.70
C ASN A 216 10.68 -6.25 -13.34
N VAL A 217 10.98 -5.43 -12.33
CA VAL A 217 10.33 -5.53 -11.00
C VAL A 217 8.84 -5.24 -11.09
N PHE A 218 8.44 -4.18 -11.81
CA PHE A 218 7.02 -3.86 -12.05
C PHE A 218 6.30 -5.00 -12.77
N GLU A 219 6.89 -5.51 -13.85
CA GLU A 219 6.33 -6.65 -14.59
C GLU A 219 6.13 -7.87 -13.69
N PHE A 220 7.17 -8.26 -12.95
CA PHE A 220 7.13 -9.45 -12.11
C PHE A 220 6.08 -9.36 -11.00
N VAL A 221 6.06 -8.23 -10.27
CA VAL A 221 5.21 -8.06 -9.09
C VAL A 221 3.72 -8.03 -9.44
N TYR A 222 3.36 -7.43 -10.58
CA TYR A 222 1.96 -7.33 -10.99
C TYR A 222 1.44 -8.58 -11.74
N THR A 223 2.34 -9.36 -12.35
CA THR A 223 2.00 -10.63 -13.04
C THR A 223 1.71 -11.77 -12.06
N HIS A 224 2.39 -11.79 -10.91
CA HIS A 224 2.26 -12.88 -9.95
C HIS A 224 1.40 -12.50 -8.74
N ASP A 225 0.88 -13.50 -8.02
CA ASP A 225 0.20 -13.35 -6.74
C ASP A 225 0.77 -14.32 -5.70
N VAL A 226 0.65 -13.93 -4.43
CA VAL A 226 0.82 -14.83 -3.28
C VAL A 226 -0.59 -15.06 -2.72
N THR A 227 -1.13 -16.26 -2.93
CA THR A 227 -2.48 -16.64 -2.48
C THR A 227 -2.49 -17.26 -1.09
N GLU A 228 -1.32 -17.52 -0.51
CA GLU A 228 -1.19 -18.08 0.82
C GLU A 228 -1.56 -17.04 1.88
N GLU A 229 -2.42 -17.41 2.82
CA GLU A 229 -2.79 -16.58 3.97
C GLU A 229 -2.03 -17.01 5.24
N ARG A 230 -0.86 -17.63 5.06
CA ARG A 230 0.05 -17.99 6.16
C ARG A 230 0.33 -16.74 6.99
N GLU A 231 0.11 -16.87 8.28
CA GLU A 231 0.36 -15.82 9.24
C GLU A 231 1.85 -15.44 9.23
N THR A 232 2.12 -14.14 9.17
CA THR A 232 3.46 -13.57 9.20
C THR A 232 3.56 -12.57 10.35
N THR A 233 4.78 -12.31 10.82
CA THR A 233 5.04 -11.31 11.86
C THR A 233 5.57 -10.02 11.26
N LEU A 234 4.86 -8.92 11.54
CA LEU A 234 5.23 -7.58 11.09
C LEU A 234 6.20 -6.97 12.10
N GLY A 235 7.48 -7.33 11.92
CA GLY A 235 8.60 -6.88 12.74
C GLY A 235 8.95 -7.83 13.89
N ASN A 236 10.08 -7.56 14.55
CA ASN A 236 10.64 -8.41 15.61
C ASN A 236 10.32 -7.87 17.02
N SER A 237 9.26 -7.07 17.18
CA SER A 237 8.91 -6.52 18.49
C SER A 237 8.43 -7.62 19.42
N ARG A 238 9.15 -7.86 20.53
CA ARG A 238 8.71 -8.76 21.60
C ARG A 238 7.66 -8.12 22.53
N ILE A 239 7.42 -6.82 22.38
CA ILE A 239 6.51 -6.04 23.24
C ILE A 239 5.13 -5.90 22.59
N LEU A 240 5.08 -5.80 21.26
CA LEU A 240 3.85 -5.68 20.48
C LEU A 240 4.02 -6.45 19.15
N PRO A 241 3.83 -7.78 19.12
CA PRO A 241 3.92 -8.54 17.89
C PRO A 241 2.71 -8.21 17.02
N LEU A 242 2.92 -7.45 15.94
CA LEU A 242 1.90 -7.23 14.93
C LEU A 242 1.87 -8.45 14.01
N ARG A 243 0.69 -9.03 13.80
CA ARG A 243 0.46 -10.15 12.90
C ARG A 243 -0.03 -9.62 11.55
N SER A 244 0.46 -10.21 10.48
CA SER A 244 0.07 -9.97 9.08
C SER A 244 -0.17 -11.33 8.42
N ASN A 245 -0.40 -11.35 7.11
CA ASN A 245 -0.34 -12.58 6.34
C ASN A 245 0.50 -12.40 5.07
N ALA A 246 0.97 -13.53 4.53
CA ALA A 246 1.86 -13.56 3.37
C ALA A 246 1.30 -12.80 2.15
N ARG A 247 -0.01 -12.85 1.94
CA ARG A 247 -0.71 -12.08 0.91
C ARG A 247 -0.65 -10.58 1.15
N GLN A 248 -0.98 -10.09 2.35
CA GLN A 248 -0.92 -8.67 2.72
C GLN A 248 0.49 -8.12 2.61
N ASP A 249 1.48 -8.90 3.04
CA ASP A 249 2.89 -8.52 2.92
C ASP A 249 3.28 -8.36 1.44
N TYR A 250 2.85 -9.27 0.56
CA TYR A 250 3.08 -9.13 -0.87
C TYR A 250 2.32 -7.95 -1.49
N GLU A 251 1.08 -7.68 -1.07
CA GLU A 251 0.31 -6.50 -1.51
C GLU A 251 1.00 -5.18 -1.13
N SER A 252 1.76 -5.14 -0.02
CA SER A 252 2.59 -3.98 0.36
C SER A 252 3.70 -3.66 -0.67
N ALA A 253 4.17 -4.67 -1.41
CA ALA A 253 5.11 -4.48 -2.51
C ALA A 253 4.48 -3.67 -3.65
N ARG A 254 3.24 -4.02 -4.05
CA ARG A 254 2.47 -3.30 -5.07
C ARG A 254 2.19 -1.85 -4.64
N TYR A 255 1.87 -1.65 -3.37
CA TYR A 255 1.70 -0.30 -2.81
C TYR A 255 2.98 0.53 -2.96
N SER A 256 4.13 -0.03 -2.59
CA SER A 256 5.43 0.65 -2.69
C SER A 256 5.79 1.03 -4.14
N LEU A 257 5.55 0.12 -5.09
CA LEU A 257 5.73 0.41 -6.53
C LEU A 257 4.76 1.48 -7.01
N GLY A 258 3.49 1.40 -6.61
CA GLY A 258 2.48 2.41 -6.88
C GLY A 258 2.92 3.79 -6.42
N GLU A 259 3.44 3.92 -5.19
CA GLU A 259 3.94 5.19 -4.63
C GLU A 259 5.15 5.74 -5.39
N TYR A 260 6.09 4.90 -5.79
CA TYR A 260 7.25 5.31 -6.59
C TYR A 260 6.88 5.74 -8.03
N PHE A 261 5.82 5.18 -8.60
CA PHE A 261 5.51 5.29 -10.03
C PHE A 261 5.39 6.74 -10.55
N SER A 262 4.82 7.68 -9.77
CA SER A 262 4.74 9.08 -10.19
C SER A 262 6.11 9.71 -10.43
N ARG A 263 7.07 9.44 -9.54
CA ARG A 263 8.47 9.90 -9.69
C ARG A 263 9.11 9.22 -10.90
N PHE A 264 8.82 7.95 -11.13
CA PHE A 264 9.36 7.21 -12.27
C PHE A 264 8.89 7.79 -13.60
N LEU A 265 7.62 8.16 -13.71
CA LEU A 265 7.05 8.85 -14.88
C LEU A 265 7.70 10.21 -15.15
N GLU A 266 8.09 10.93 -14.10
CA GLU A 266 8.75 12.23 -14.23
C GLU A 266 10.23 12.11 -14.67
N GLN A 267 10.95 11.15 -14.09
CA GLN A 267 12.40 11.00 -14.32
C GLN A 267 12.72 10.20 -15.58
N TYR A 268 11.96 9.13 -15.85
CA TYR A 268 12.22 8.20 -16.95
C TYR A 268 10.92 7.82 -17.71
N PRO A 269 10.27 8.78 -18.42
CA PRO A 269 8.97 8.57 -19.06
C PRO A 269 8.85 7.32 -19.93
N SER A 270 9.87 7.03 -20.77
CA SER A 270 9.85 5.87 -21.67
C SER A 270 9.87 4.54 -20.91
N LEU A 271 10.69 4.43 -19.87
CA LEU A 271 10.79 3.23 -19.04
C LEU A 271 9.57 3.07 -18.14
N ALA A 272 9.03 4.17 -17.60
CA ALA A 272 7.82 4.15 -16.79
C ALA A 272 6.59 3.72 -17.60
N VAL A 273 6.44 4.16 -18.86
CA VAL A 273 5.37 3.68 -19.74
C VAL A 273 5.55 2.19 -20.04
N ASP A 274 6.77 1.71 -20.30
CA ASP A 274 7.03 0.28 -20.50
C ASP A 274 6.66 -0.54 -19.25
N ALA A 275 7.09 -0.09 -18.08
CA ALA A 275 6.74 -0.71 -16.79
C ALA A 275 5.23 -0.76 -16.57
N ALA A 276 4.51 0.34 -16.88
CA ALA A 276 3.06 0.38 -16.75
C ALA A 276 2.36 -0.59 -17.72
N VAL A 277 2.79 -0.64 -18.98
CA VAL A 277 2.23 -1.55 -20.00
C VAL A 277 2.40 -3.00 -19.56
N ARG A 278 3.60 -3.40 -19.12
CA ARG A 278 3.86 -4.77 -18.68
C ARG A 278 3.15 -5.11 -17.38
N ALA A 279 3.20 -4.23 -16.39
CA ALA A 279 2.52 -4.43 -15.11
C ALA A 279 1.00 -4.55 -15.27
N ILE A 280 0.38 -3.64 -16.04
CA ILE A 280 -1.07 -3.67 -16.26
C ILE A 280 -1.46 -4.90 -17.10
N SER A 281 -0.62 -5.33 -18.05
CA SER A 281 -0.82 -6.59 -18.78
C SER A 281 -0.80 -7.80 -17.85
N GLY A 282 0.16 -7.88 -16.93
CA GLY A 282 0.20 -8.91 -15.89
C GLY A 282 -1.01 -8.86 -14.96
N TYR A 283 -1.42 -7.67 -14.53
CA TYR A 283 -2.61 -7.47 -13.71
C TYR A 283 -3.90 -7.93 -14.42
N VAL A 284 -4.11 -7.52 -15.67
CA VAL A 284 -5.29 -7.94 -16.46
C VAL A 284 -5.27 -9.45 -16.69
N ALA A 285 -4.12 -10.04 -17.03
CA ALA A 285 -4.02 -11.50 -17.20
C ALA A 285 -4.38 -12.26 -15.92
N ARG A 286 -4.00 -11.73 -14.75
CA ARG A 286 -4.28 -12.35 -13.44
C ARG A 286 -5.72 -12.14 -12.95
N ARG A 287 -6.24 -10.92 -13.04
CA ARG A 287 -7.53 -10.53 -12.42
C ARG A 287 -8.70 -10.52 -13.39
N HIS A 288 -8.45 -10.29 -14.68
CA HIS A 288 -9.46 -10.14 -15.72
C HIS A 288 -9.08 -10.94 -16.99
N PRO A 289 -8.82 -12.25 -16.87
CA PRO A 289 -8.32 -13.05 -17.99
C PRO A 289 -9.32 -13.06 -19.14
N LEU A 290 -8.84 -12.67 -20.32
CA LEU A 290 -9.61 -12.61 -21.55
C LEU A 290 -8.79 -13.16 -22.70
N ASP A 291 -9.39 -14.08 -23.44
CA ASP A 291 -8.84 -14.67 -24.66
C ASP A 291 -9.24 -13.86 -25.89
N THR A 292 -9.03 -12.54 -25.83
CA THR A 292 -9.27 -11.64 -26.96
C THR A 292 -7.97 -11.47 -27.74
N PRO A 293 -7.96 -11.68 -29.07
CA PRO A 293 -6.77 -11.44 -29.87
C PRO A 293 -6.38 -9.96 -29.88
N VAL A 294 -5.09 -9.70 -30.05
CA VAL A 294 -4.60 -8.35 -30.32
C VAL A 294 -4.91 -8.02 -31.78
N MET A 295 -5.61 -6.91 -32.01
CA MET A 295 -5.94 -6.38 -33.33
C MET A 295 -4.91 -5.32 -33.73
N HIS A 296 -4.38 -5.41 -34.95
CA HIS A 296 -3.59 -4.33 -35.56
C HIS A 296 -4.54 -3.37 -36.29
N VAL A 297 -4.44 -2.08 -35.99
CA VAL A 297 -5.31 -1.01 -36.52
C VAL A 297 -4.45 -0.10 -37.40
N PRO A 298 -4.62 -0.11 -38.73
CA PRO A 298 -3.78 0.69 -39.61
C PRO A 298 -4.10 2.18 -39.46
N VAL A 299 -3.12 2.96 -38.98
CA VAL A 299 -3.19 4.43 -38.94
C VAL A 299 -1.96 4.97 -39.67
N LEU A 300 -2.13 5.99 -40.51
CA LEU A 300 -1.03 6.50 -41.34
C LEU A 300 0.14 6.96 -40.45
N GLY A 301 1.30 6.30 -40.59
CA GLY A 301 2.51 6.63 -39.84
C GLY A 301 2.58 6.10 -38.41
N HIS A 302 1.59 5.30 -37.96
CA HIS A 302 1.57 4.71 -36.63
C HIS A 302 1.21 3.21 -36.68
N ASP A 303 1.98 2.39 -35.97
CA ASP A 303 1.70 0.97 -35.78
C ASP A 303 0.88 0.82 -34.48
N ILE A 304 -0.45 0.66 -34.61
CA ILE A 304 -1.38 0.71 -33.49
C ILE A 304 -1.95 -0.67 -33.21
N TYR A 305 -1.94 -1.07 -31.94
CA TYR A 305 -2.49 -2.33 -31.48
C TYR A 305 -3.62 -2.11 -30.47
N LEU A 306 -4.71 -2.87 -30.60
CA LEU A 306 -5.86 -2.83 -29.70
C LEU A 306 -6.21 -4.24 -29.22
N LYS A 307 -6.31 -4.41 -27.91
CA LYS A 307 -6.78 -5.61 -27.23
C LYS A 307 -7.83 -5.22 -26.21
N ALA A 308 -9.05 -5.71 -26.40
CA ALA A 308 -10.13 -5.51 -25.42
C ALA A 308 -9.77 -6.17 -24.09
N ASP A 309 -10.08 -5.49 -22.99
CA ASP A 309 -9.69 -5.87 -21.63
C ASP A 309 -10.83 -5.77 -20.61
N ARG A 310 -12.05 -5.44 -21.06
CA ARG A 310 -13.25 -5.22 -20.22
C ARG A 310 -13.03 -4.13 -19.16
N SER A 311 -12.12 -3.20 -19.41
CA SER A 311 -11.90 -2.03 -18.56
C SER A 311 -13.10 -1.10 -18.48
N TYR A 312 -14.07 -1.19 -19.40
CA TYR A 312 -15.37 -0.51 -19.19
C TYR A 312 -16.09 -1.00 -17.92
N ILE A 313 -15.76 -2.18 -17.38
CA ILE A 313 -16.31 -2.74 -16.13
C ILE A 313 -15.35 -2.53 -14.96
N TRP A 314 -14.16 -3.14 -15.01
CA TRP A 314 -13.26 -3.17 -13.85
C TRP A 314 -12.59 -1.82 -13.58
N ALA A 315 -12.43 -0.98 -14.59
CA ALA A 315 -11.96 0.40 -14.47
C ALA A 315 -13.03 1.39 -14.93
N HIS A 316 -14.30 1.12 -14.63
CA HIS A 316 -15.42 1.93 -15.12
C HIS A 316 -15.40 3.38 -14.60
N ASP A 317 -14.91 3.61 -13.37
CA ASP A 317 -14.83 4.93 -12.75
C ASP A 317 -13.41 5.51 -12.83
N PRO A 318 -13.10 6.37 -13.83
CA PRO A 318 -11.79 7.03 -13.92
C PRO A 318 -11.55 8.08 -12.83
N ASP A 319 -12.60 8.55 -12.14
CA ASP A 319 -12.53 9.58 -11.11
C ASP A 319 -12.66 9.01 -9.68
N GLY A 320 -12.75 7.67 -9.58
CA GLY A 320 -12.92 6.94 -8.34
C GLY A 320 -11.84 7.29 -7.31
N LYS A 321 -12.26 7.48 -6.06
CA LYS A 321 -11.34 7.84 -4.96
C LYS A 321 -10.42 6.67 -4.59
N HIS A 322 -10.93 5.45 -4.66
CA HIS A 322 -10.25 4.24 -4.21
C HIS A 322 -9.81 3.40 -5.41
N ALA A 323 -8.54 3.52 -5.80
CA ALA A 323 -7.91 2.63 -6.77
C ALA A 323 -7.01 1.66 -6.02
N HIS A 324 -6.99 0.40 -6.44
CA HIS A 324 -6.18 -0.66 -5.83
C HIS A 324 -5.39 -1.41 -6.89
N ASP A 325 -4.25 -2.00 -6.51
CA ASP A 325 -3.46 -2.87 -7.38
C ASP A 325 -3.09 -2.16 -8.72
N GLY A 326 -3.36 -2.77 -9.88
CA GLY A 326 -3.04 -2.21 -11.20
C GLY A 326 -3.78 -0.91 -11.54
N GLU A 327 -4.95 -0.67 -10.95
CA GLU A 327 -5.71 0.57 -11.16
C GLU A 327 -4.96 1.81 -10.67
N VAL A 328 -4.09 1.65 -9.66
CA VAL A 328 -3.25 2.74 -9.14
C VAL A 328 -2.31 3.25 -10.23
N LEU A 329 -1.72 2.35 -11.03
CA LEU A 329 -0.81 2.73 -12.12
C LEU A 329 -1.57 3.45 -13.24
N VAL A 330 -2.73 2.92 -13.63
CA VAL A 330 -3.61 3.55 -14.62
C VAL A 330 -3.99 4.97 -14.18
N LYS A 331 -4.40 5.12 -12.93
CA LYS A 331 -4.80 6.42 -12.35
C LYS A 331 -3.65 7.41 -12.33
N LYS A 332 -2.46 6.99 -11.88
CA LYS A 332 -1.27 7.86 -11.83
C LYS A 332 -0.78 8.27 -13.22
N LEU A 333 -0.79 7.35 -14.19
CA LEU A 333 -0.48 7.65 -15.59
C LEU A 333 -1.48 8.67 -16.18
N PHE A 334 -2.77 8.47 -15.93
CA PHE A 334 -3.83 9.37 -16.35
C PHE A 334 -3.70 10.77 -15.72
N GLN A 335 -3.43 10.86 -14.42
CA GLN A 335 -3.15 12.11 -13.72
C GLN A 335 -1.92 12.83 -14.30
N ARG A 336 -0.87 12.09 -14.63
CA ARG A 336 0.33 12.66 -15.27
C ARG A 336 0.00 13.21 -16.66
N LEU A 337 -0.73 12.46 -17.48
CA LEU A 337 -1.18 12.93 -18.80
C LEU A 337 -1.99 14.23 -18.69
N GLN A 338 -2.84 14.40 -17.67
CA GLN A 338 -3.64 15.62 -17.46
C GLN A 338 -2.84 16.82 -16.96
N SER A 339 -1.86 16.59 -16.09
CA SER A 339 -1.13 17.67 -15.39
C SER A 339 0.17 18.08 -16.08
N ALA A 340 0.74 17.23 -16.93
CA ALA A 340 1.98 17.53 -17.63
C ALA A 340 1.82 18.70 -18.62
N PRO A 341 2.89 19.46 -18.90
CA PRO A 341 2.93 20.39 -20.03
C PRO A 341 2.59 19.69 -21.34
N GLU A 342 1.99 20.41 -22.29
CA GLU A 342 1.56 19.84 -23.59
C GLU A 342 2.67 19.07 -24.34
N PRO A 343 3.93 19.57 -24.44
CA PRO A 343 5.01 18.81 -25.08
C PRO A 343 5.28 17.46 -24.41
N ASP A 344 5.25 17.41 -23.07
CA ASP A 344 5.49 16.19 -22.29
C ASP A 344 4.32 15.21 -22.41
N ALA A 345 3.08 15.73 -22.41
CA ALA A 345 1.88 14.93 -22.62
C ALA A 345 1.89 14.28 -24.02
N LEU A 346 2.32 15.00 -25.06
CA LEU A 346 2.50 14.48 -26.41
C LEU A 346 3.56 13.37 -26.48
N VAL A 347 4.66 13.51 -25.73
CA VAL A 347 5.69 12.46 -25.63
C VAL A 347 5.11 11.21 -24.95
N LEU A 348 4.40 11.37 -23.83
CA LEU A 348 3.76 10.25 -23.15
C LEU A 348 2.71 9.56 -24.03
N ALA A 349 1.89 10.33 -24.75
CA ALA A 349 0.89 9.78 -25.67
C ALA A 349 1.54 8.98 -26.80
N ARG A 350 2.65 9.46 -27.39
CA ARG A 350 3.43 8.70 -28.38
C ARG A 350 3.96 7.39 -27.82
N LEU A 351 4.59 7.43 -26.64
CA LEU A 351 5.11 6.23 -25.99
C LEU A 351 4.02 5.20 -25.70
N ILE A 352 2.83 5.65 -25.30
CA ILE A 352 1.68 4.77 -25.09
C ILE A 352 1.23 4.18 -26.43
N CYS A 353 1.14 4.98 -27.50
CA CYS A 353 0.75 4.48 -28.81
C CYS A 353 1.72 3.41 -29.36
N GLU A 354 3.01 3.55 -29.08
CA GLU A 354 4.05 2.61 -29.55
C GLU A 354 4.07 1.29 -28.76
N LYS A 355 3.70 1.32 -27.48
CA LYS A 355 3.94 0.18 -26.56
C LYS A 355 2.66 -0.51 -26.09
N ALA A 356 1.55 0.22 -25.98
CA ALA A 356 0.34 -0.29 -25.37
C ALA A 356 -0.57 -0.98 -26.40
N SER A 357 -1.13 -2.12 -26.01
CA SER A 357 -2.22 -2.76 -26.75
C SER A 357 -3.54 -2.74 -26.01
N LEU A 358 -3.53 -2.75 -24.66
CA LEU A 358 -4.75 -2.87 -23.87
C LEU A 358 -5.66 -1.64 -23.99
N ALA A 359 -6.97 -1.90 -24.12
CA ALA A 359 -7.99 -0.90 -24.33
C ALA A 359 -8.07 0.17 -23.22
N ILE A 360 -7.72 -0.17 -21.97
CA ILE A 360 -7.66 0.80 -20.88
C ILE A 360 -6.72 1.97 -21.16
N PHE A 361 -5.58 1.73 -21.81
CA PHE A 361 -4.63 2.81 -22.13
C PHE A 361 -5.25 3.78 -23.13
N TRP A 362 -5.86 3.26 -24.19
CA TRP A 362 -6.57 4.03 -25.20
C TRP A 362 -7.70 4.86 -24.60
N ALA A 363 -8.55 4.25 -23.77
CA ALA A 363 -9.63 4.95 -23.08
C ALA A 363 -9.11 6.11 -22.22
N ARG A 364 -8.00 5.91 -21.48
CA ARG A 364 -7.42 6.93 -20.61
C ARG A 364 -6.69 8.04 -21.37
N ILE A 365 -5.99 7.75 -22.47
CA ILE A 365 -5.36 8.80 -23.26
C ILE A 365 -6.39 9.66 -24.00
N PHE A 366 -7.47 9.06 -24.54
CA PHE A 366 -8.55 9.81 -25.19
C PHE A 366 -9.30 10.69 -24.18
N LEU A 367 -9.57 10.15 -22.98
CA LEU A 367 -10.16 10.93 -21.90
C LEU A 367 -9.23 12.09 -21.46
N ALA A 368 -7.92 11.85 -21.37
CA ALA A 368 -6.95 12.88 -21.00
C ALA A 368 -6.91 14.00 -22.04
N ALA A 369 -6.86 13.67 -23.33
CA ALA A 369 -6.90 14.66 -24.41
C ALA A 369 -8.17 15.52 -24.35
N ASN A 370 -9.34 14.90 -24.13
CA ASN A 370 -10.59 15.64 -23.96
C ASN A 370 -10.59 16.60 -22.77
N ARG A 371 -10.02 16.20 -21.63
CA ARG A 371 -9.98 17.08 -20.43
C ARG A 371 -8.99 18.23 -20.58
N ARG A 372 -7.91 18.02 -21.34
CA ARG A 372 -6.87 19.04 -21.57
C ARG A 372 -7.29 20.04 -22.64
N ASN A 373 -7.96 19.57 -23.69
CA ASN A 373 -8.37 20.37 -24.84
C ASN A 373 -7.21 21.17 -25.49
N ASP A 374 -6.08 20.48 -25.72
CA ASP A 374 -4.87 21.00 -26.35
C ASP A 374 -4.50 20.16 -27.60
N GLY A 375 -3.27 20.30 -28.11
CA GLY A 375 -2.80 19.60 -29.32
C GLY A 375 -2.82 18.07 -29.23
N LEU A 376 -3.05 17.49 -28.03
CA LEU A 376 -3.28 16.05 -27.87
C LEU A 376 -4.56 15.58 -28.60
N ILE A 377 -5.56 16.45 -28.74
CA ILE A 377 -6.77 16.16 -29.52
C ILE A 377 -6.37 15.87 -30.96
N ASP A 378 -5.61 16.78 -31.58
CA ASP A 378 -5.31 16.66 -32.99
C ASP A 378 -4.37 15.49 -33.29
N PHE A 379 -3.49 15.15 -32.34
CA PHE A 379 -2.62 13.99 -32.41
C PHE A 379 -3.40 12.66 -32.31
N LEU A 380 -4.36 12.55 -31.40
CA LEU A 380 -5.08 11.28 -31.15
C LEU A 380 -6.35 11.11 -31.99
N TRP A 381 -6.86 12.17 -32.62
CA TRP A 381 -8.08 12.11 -33.45
C TRP A 381 -8.00 11.05 -34.56
N PRO A 382 -6.91 10.92 -35.35
CA PRO A 382 -6.82 9.90 -36.41
C PRO A 382 -6.89 8.47 -35.88
N VAL A 383 -6.52 8.25 -34.61
CA VAL A 383 -6.60 6.94 -33.94
C VAL A 383 -8.02 6.73 -33.41
N ALA A 384 -8.58 7.69 -32.67
CA ALA A 384 -9.92 7.56 -32.10
C ALA A 384 -11.05 7.49 -33.14
N ALA A 385 -10.83 8.06 -34.33
CA ALA A 385 -11.79 8.02 -35.44
C ALA A 385 -11.86 6.65 -36.15
N GLN A 386 -10.96 5.71 -35.84
CA GLN A 386 -11.00 4.38 -36.44
C GLN A 386 -12.18 3.56 -35.92
N GLU A 387 -12.75 2.73 -36.80
CA GLU A 387 -13.85 1.82 -36.48
C GLU A 387 -13.55 0.97 -35.23
N ALA A 388 -12.34 0.42 -35.14
CA ALA A 388 -11.92 -0.43 -34.03
C ALA A 388 -12.08 0.23 -32.65
N PHE A 389 -11.81 1.53 -32.52
CA PHE A 389 -11.91 2.26 -31.25
C PHE A 389 -13.32 2.78 -30.96
N ILE A 390 -14.08 3.14 -31.99
CA ILE A 390 -15.48 3.56 -31.85
C ILE A 390 -16.37 2.35 -31.50
N GLN A 391 -16.12 1.20 -32.11
CA GLN A 391 -16.88 -0.02 -31.84
C GLN A 391 -16.53 -0.64 -30.48
N ASN A 392 -15.26 -0.67 -30.07
CA ASN A 392 -14.82 -1.37 -28.86
C ASN A 392 -15.45 -0.77 -27.59
N GLU A 393 -16.08 -1.63 -26.76
CA GLU A 393 -16.83 -1.23 -25.56
C GLU A 393 -15.97 -0.53 -24.50
N ASP A 394 -14.68 -0.88 -24.41
CA ASP A 394 -13.70 -0.30 -23.49
C ASP A 394 -13.36 1.15 -23.85
N THR A 395 -13.29 1.47 -25.15
CA THR A 395 -12.82 2.77 -25.65
C THR A 395 -13.92 3.67 -26.19
N ARG A 396 -15.06 3.10 -26.63
CA ARG A 396 -16.15 3.76 -27.36
C ARG A 396 -16.50 5.12 -26.82
N LYS A 397 -16.73 5.21 -25.51
CA LYS A 397 -17.14 6.46 -24.87
C LYS A 397 -16.06 7.52 -25.02
N ASP A 398 -14.83 7.22 -24.65
CA ASP A 398 -13.75 8.21 -24.64
C ASP A 398 -13.28 8.54 -26.07
N ALA A 399 -13.36 7.58 -27.01
CA ALA A 399 -13.08 7.77 -28.42
C ALA A 399 -14.11 8.70 -29.09
N ILE A 400 -15.41 8.44 -28.92
CA ILE A 400 -16.48 9.28 -29.49
C ILE A 400 -16.40 10.73 -28.94
N ASP A 401 -16.14 10.90 -27.64
CA ASP A 401 -15.95 12.23 -27.05
C ASP A 401 -14.79 12.96 -27.73
N LEU A 402 -13.67 12.27 -27.98
CA LEU A 402 -12.49 12.87 -28.62
C LEU A 402 -12.76 13.26 -30.07
N VAL A 403 -13.43 12.37 -30.80
CA VAL A 403 -13.81 12.61 -32.19
C VAL A 403 -14.71 13.83 -32.29
N ALA A 404 -15.70 13.96 -31.40
CA ALA A 404 -16.60 15.10 -31.35
C ALA A 404 -15.89 16.39 -30.96
N MET A 405 -14.97 16.35 -30.00
CA MET A 405 -14.19 17.53 -29.57
C MET A 405 -13.30 18.05 -30.70
N GLY A 406 -12.57 17.15 -31.37
CA GLY A 406 -11.65 17.52 -32.46
C GLY A 406 -12.32 17.74 -33.82
N ILE A 407 -13.63 17.51 -33.95
CA ILE A 407 -14.31 17.51 -35.26
C ILE A 407 -14.19 18.86 -35.97
N THR A 408 -14.21 19.97 -35.22
CA THR A 408 -14.16 21.33 -35.77
C THR A 408 -12.79 21.68 -36.34
N HIS A 409 -11.73 20.98 -35.93
CA HIS A 409 -10.38 21.13 -36.45
C HIS A 409 -10.15 20.33 -37.75
N ARG A 410 -11.06 19.40 -38.06
CA ARG A 410 -10.97 18.54 -39.25
C ARG A 410 -11.51 19.22 -40.50
N SER A 411 -10.91 18.87 -41.64
CA SER A 411 -11.40 19.27 -42.95
C SER A 411 -12.77 18.67 -43.26
N GLU A 412 -13.52 19.29 -44.17
CA GLU A 412 -14.81 18.73 -44.63
C GLU A 412 -14.67 17.33 -45.26
N HIS A 413 -13.49 17.01 -45.79
CA HIS A 413 -13.20 15.71 -46.38
C HIS A 413 -13.13 14.64 -45.29
N GLU A 414 -12.28 14.84 -44.27
CA GLU A 414 -12.14 13.92 -43.12
C GLU A 414 -13.48 13.70 -42.40
N ARG A 415 -14.28 14.75 -42.21
CA ARG A 415 -15.62 14.62 -41.59
C ARG A 415 -16.55 13.75 -42.42
N ARG A 416 -16.57 13.95 -43.75
CA ARG A 416 -17.37 13.12 -44.68
C ARG A 416 -16.89 11.67 -44.69
N GLU A 417 -15.59 11.44 -44.64
CA GLU A 417 -15.01 10.09 -44.59
C GLU A 417 -15.44 9.36 -43.32
N LEU A 418 -15.32 10.01 -42.14
CA LEU A 418 -15.82 9.46 -40.88
C LEU A 418 -17.30 9.09 -40.97
N GLU A 419 -18.15 10.03 -41.40
CA GLU A 419 -19.60 9.80 -41.47
C GLU A 419 -19.98 8.67 -42.44
N ASN A 420 -19.36 8.62 -43.62
CA ASN A 420 -19.61 7.57 -44.61
C ASN A 420 -19.09 6.21 -44.12
N SER A 421 -17.91 6.18 -43.51
CA SER A 421 -17.31 4.94 -42.96
C SER A 421 -18.18 4.37 -41.84
N ALA A 422 -18.75 5.21 -40.97
CA ALA A 422 -19.60 4.77 -39.87
C ALA A 422 -20.84 3.96 -40.34
N PHE A 423 -21.43 4.32 -41.48
CA PHE A 423 -22.52 3.53 -42.05
C PHE A 423 -22.09 2.15 -42.59
N GLN A 424 -20.80 1.94 -42.82
CA GLN A 424 -20.23 0.67 -43.32
C GLN A 424 -19.69 -0.23 -42.20
N TYR A 425 -19.74 0.23 -40.94
CA TYR A 425 -19.27 -0.56 -39.80
C TYR A 425 -19.93 -1.94 -39.73
N ASP A 426 -19.09 -2.95 -39.51
CA ASP A 426 -19.50 -4.35 -39.39
C ASP A 426 -19.82 -4.67 -37.93
N LEU A 427 -21.06 -5.08 -37.68
CA LEU A 427 -21.59 -5.40 -36.36
C LEU A 427 -22.31 -6.75 -36.39
N SER A 428 -21.97 -7.62 -37.36
CA SER A 428 -22.58 -8.95 -37.54
C SER A 428 -22.45 -9.85 -36.32
N ASP A 429 -21.41 -9.63 -35.52
CA ASP A 429 -21.10 -10.43 -34.33
C ASP A 429 -22.02 -10.13 -33.13
N TYR A 430 -22.81 -9.05 -33.19
CA TYR A 430 -23.78 -8.72 -32.16
C TYR A 430 -25.06 -9.55 -32.30
N VAL A 431 -25.69 -9.88 -31.15
CA VAL A 431 -26.98 -10.60 -31.12
C VAL A 431 -28.08 -9.85 -31.89
N TYR A 432 -28.04 -8.51 -31.88
CA TYR A 432 -28.96 -7.64 -32.61
C TYR A 432 -28.18 -6.60 -33.43
N PRO A 433 -27.63 -6.97 -34.61
CA PRO A 433 -26.71 -6.13 -35.38
C PRO A 433 -27.31 -4.75 -35.72
N GLU A 434 -28.54 -4.71 -36.23
CA GLU A 434 -29.20 -3.45 -36.62
C GLU A 434 -29.47 -2.53 -35.43
N LYS A 435 -29.84 -3.10 -34.26
CA LYS A 435 -30.07 -2.33 -33.04
C LYS A 435 -28.74 -1.79 -32.49
N ALA A 436 -27.70 -2.61 -32.49
CA ALA A 436 -26.35 -2.20 -32.08
C ALA A 436 -25.82 -1.07 -32.97
N LYS A 437 -25.97 -1.21 -34.30
CA LYS A 437 -25.59 -0.21 -35.29
C LYS A 437 -26.34 1.10 -35.10
N THR A 438 -27.66 1.03 -34.95
CA THR A 438 -28.49 2.20 -34.72
C THR A 438 -28.07 2.93 -33.44
N SER A 439 -27.85 2.19 -32.34
CA SER A 439 -27.40 2.74 -31.05
C SER A 439 -26.01 3.40 -31.14
N LEU A 440 -25.06 2.74 -31.80
CA LEU A 440 -23.70 3.26 -31.97
C LEU A 440 -23.67 4.53 -32.81
N LEU A 441 -24.33 4.51 -33.98
CA LEU A 441 -24.44 5.67 -34.86
C LEU A 441 -25.15 6.84 -34.18
N TYR A 442 -26.21 6.55 -33.41
CA TYR A 442 -26.90 7.57 -32.65
C TYR A 442 -25.96 8.21 -31.61
N ARG A 443 -25.20 7.42 -30.85
CA ARG A 443 -24.19 7.94 -29.90
C ARG A 443 -23.15 8.83 -30.61
N LEU A 444 -22.58 8.35 -31.72
CA LEU A 444 -21.57 9.10 -32.47
C LEU A 444 -22.12 10.43 -33.00
N PHE A 445 -23.19 10.39 -33.79
CA PHE A 445 -23.72 11.58 -34.46
C PHE A 445 -24.41 12.56 -33.50
N SER A 446 -25.06 12.07 -32.44
CA SER A 446 -25.65 12.96 -31.43
C SER A 446 -24.57 13.71 -30.64
N THR A 447 -23.40 13.11 -30.42
CA THR A 447 -22.28 13.74 -29.71
C THR A 447 -21.54 14.76 -30.59
N ILE A 448 -21.38 14.47 -31.89
CA ILE A 448 -20.82 15.42 -32.87
C ILE A 448 -21.73 16.65 -33.02
N GLY A 449 -23.05 16.45 -32.96
CA GLY A 449 -24.06 17.49 -33.11
C GLY A 449 -24.41 17.77 -34.58
N SER A 450 -25.69 18.07 -34.83
CA SER A 450 -26.24 18.19 -36.20
C SER A 450 -25.58 19.25 -37.07
N GLU A 451 -25.02 20.29 -36.44
CA GLU A 451 -24.36 21.42 -37.11
C GLU A 451 -22.91 21.13 -37.55
N ASN A 452 -22.27 20.12 -36.96
CA ASN A 452 -20.94 19.68 -37.36
C ASN A 452 -20.96 18.55 -38.41
N LEU A 453 -22.08 17.83 -38.54
CA LEU A 453 -22.28 16.78 -39.54
C LEU A 453 -22.34 17.36 -40.96
N GLN A 454 -21.60 16.77 -41.88
CA GLN A 454 -21.45 17.21 -43.26
C GLN A 454 -22.43 16.52 -44.22
N THR A 455 -22.64 15.21 -44.06
CA THR A 455 -23.48 14.41 -44.95
C THR A 455 -24.97 14.60 -44.64
N VAL A 456 -25.78 14.63 -45.71
CA VAL A 456 -27.25 14.65 -45.59
C VAL A 456 -27.76 13.36 -44.94
N GLN A 457 -27.08 12.23 -45.19
CA GLN A 457 -27.43 10.93 -44.62
C GLN A 457 -27.30 10.92 -43.08
N ALA A 458 -26.18 11.40 -42.53
CA ALA A 458 -25.99 11.46 -41.07
C ALA A 458 -26.99 12.41 -40.39
N ARG A 459 -27.24 13.59 -40.99
CA ARG A 459 -28.24 14.55 -40.47
C ARG A 459 -29.66 13.97 -40.48
N ASN A 460 -30.04 13.27 -41.55
CA ASN A 460 -31.35 12.62 -41.64
C ASN A 460 -31.49 11.46 -40.66
N PHE A 461 -30.44 10.67 -40.48
CA PHE A 461 -30.41 9.60 -39.49
C PHE A 461 -30.67 10.16 -38.08
N LEU A 462 -29.91 11.18 -37.66
CA LEU A 462 -30.06 11.77 -36.32
C LEU A 462 -31.45 12.38 -36.10
N LYS A 463 -32.07 12.95 -37.14
CA LYS A 463 -33.42 13.54 -37.07
C LYS A 463 -34.52 12.49 -36.94
N ASN A 464 -34.35 11.33 -37.58
CA ASN A 464 -35.39 10.31 -37.68
C ASN A 464 -35.30 9.23 -36.58
N THR A 465 -34.17 9.13 -35.89
CA THR A 465 -33.97 8.17 -34.79
C THR A 465 -34.58 8.71 -33.48
N PRO A 466 -35.57 8.02 -32.88
CA PRO A 466 -36.19 8.46 -31.65
C PRO A 466 -35.21 8.48 -30.48
N ARG A 467 -35.32 9.49 -29.61
CA ARG A 467 -34.57 9.59 -28.35
C ARG A 467 -35.03 8.45 -27.42
N ASP A 468 -34.26 7.38 -27.36
CA ASP A 468 -34.45 6.36 -26.32
C ASP A 468 -33.73 6.81 -25.04
N GLY A 469 -34.37 6.66 -23.87
CA GLY A 469 -33.81 7.15 -22.60
C GLY A 469 -32.47 6.51 -22.25
N GLU A 470 -32.27 5.25 -22.65
CA GLU A 470 -31.01 4.50 -22.47
C GLU A 470 -29.90 4.90 -23.47
N THR A 471 -30.26 5.48 -24.61
CA THR A 471 -29.30 5.90 -25.66
C THR A 471 -29.07 7.41 -25.70
N ALA A 472 -29.67 8.17 -24.79
CA ALA A 472 -29.49 9.60 -24.69
C ALA A 472 -28.06 9.97 -24.27
N GLY A 473 -27.24 10.32 -25.27
CA GLY A 473 -25.86 10.79 -25.13
C GLY A 473 -24.81 9.68 -25.08
N ASN A 474 -23.54 10.08 -25.06
CA ASN A 474 -22.41 9.16 -25.02
C ASN A 474 -22.00 8.80 -23.58
N LYS A 475 -22.91 8.17 -22.83
CA LYS A 475 -22.63 7.72 -21.46
C LYS A 475 -21.79 6.43 -21.47
N ARG A 476 -20.98 6.23 -20.42
CA ARG A 476 -20.28 4.96 -20.18
C ARG A 476 -21.28 3.80 -20.13
N LEU A 477 -20.88 2.66 -20.69
CA LEU A 477 -21.76 1.48 -20.81
C LEU A 477 -22.06 0.83 -19.47
N PHE A 478 -21.11 0.91 -18.54
CA PHE A 478 -21.25 0.44 -17.18
C PHE A 478 -20.96 1.61 -16.23
N ASN A 479 -21.82 1.78 -15.24
CA ASN A 479 -21.68 2.79 -14.21
C ASN A 479 -22.32 2.26 -12.92
N ILE A 480 -21.59 2.30 -11.82
CA ILE A 480 -22.13 2.02 -10.49
C ILE A 480 -22.38 3.36 -9.82
N SER A 481 -23.62 3.82 -9.90
CA SER A 481 -24.03 4.96 -9.08
C SER A 481 -24.41 4.43 -7.70
N PRO A 482 -23.84 4.97 -6.60
CA PRO A 482 -24.40 4.70 -5.28
C PRO A 482 -25.86 5.14 -5.31
N VAL A 483 -26.77 4.19 -5.15
CA VAL A 483 -28.16 4.54 -4.89
C VAL A 483 -28.14 5.11 -3.48
N THR A 484 -28.20 6.43 -3.37
CA THR A 484 -28.56 7.07 -2.12
C THR A 484 -30.01 6.70 -1.88
N VAL A 485 -30.23 5.52 -1.29
CA VAL A 485 -31.51 5.24 -0.68
C VAL A 485 -31.53 6.16 0.52
N SER A 486 -32.14 7.34 0.34
CA SER A 486 -32.62 8.16 1.45
C SER A 486 -33.77 7.39 2.08
N THR A 487 -33.49 6.22 2.67
CA THR A 487 -34.36 5.73 3.71
C THR A 487 -34.16 6.72 4.84
N ASP A 488 -35.24 7.36 5.23
CA ASP A 488 -35.31 8.21 6.40
C ASP A 488 -35.20 7.36 7.69
N ILE A 489 -34.27 6.37 7.71
CA ILE A 489 -33.78 5.38 8.71
C ILE A 489 -33.94 3.89 8.24
N PRO A 490 -32.99 2.98 8.57
CA PRO A 490 -32.82 1.66 7.93
C PRO A 490 -33.74 0.59 8.52
N TYR A 491 -35.04 0.74 8.32
CA TYR A 491 -36.01 -0.29 8.71
C TYR A 491 -36.63 -1.02 7.50
N ASP A 492 -36.30 -0.58 6.28
CA ASP A 492 -36.90 -1.06 5.03
C ASP A 492 -36.48 -2.48 4.63
N PHE A 493 -35.36 -2.97 5.17
CA PHE A 493 -34.71 -4.22 4.81
C PHE A 493 -34.63 -5.21 5.98
N ILE A 494 -35.37 -4.97 7.06
CA ILE A 494 -35.39 -5.86 8.22
C ILE A 494 -36.46 -6.93 7.99
N ASP A 495 -36.00 -8.18 7.85
CA ASP A 495 -36.88 -9.33 7.78
C ASP A 495 -37.76 -9.43 9.04
N GLY A 496 -39.07 -9.54 8.87
CA GLY A 496 -40.03 -9.78 9.96
C GLY A 496 -40.51 -8.54 10.72
N LEU A 497 -40.08 -7.32 10.35
CA LEU A 497 -40.57 -6.09 10.96
C LEU A 497 -41.95 -5.70 10.39
N ASP A 498 -43.02 -5.85 11.19
CA ASP A 498 -44.30 -5.22 10.87
C ASP A 498 -44.25 -3.72 11.20
N ARG A 499 -44.25 -2.90 10.15
CA ARG A 499 -44.14 -1.44 10.24
C ARG A 499 -45.47 -0.75 10.51
N ASN A 500 -46.57 -1.49 10.46
CA ASN A 500 -47.89 -0.99 10.85
C ASN A 500 -48.20 -1.29 12.33
N GLU A 501 -47.35 -2.10 12.99
CA GLU A 501 -47.47 -2.39 14.41
C GLU A 501 -47.21 -1.10 15.23
N PRO A 502 -48.17 -0.64 16.05
CA PRO A 502 -48.07 0.62 16.79
C PRO A 502 -46.82 0.74 17.68
N ASP A 503 -46.40 -0.36 18.31
CA ASP A 503 -45.23 -0.39 19.19
C ASP A 503 -43.93 -0.17 18.40
N ASN A 504 -43.82 -0.74 17.20
CA ASN A 504 -42.68 -0.53 16.31
C ASN A 504 -42.63 0.91 15.81
N ILE A 505 -43.76 1.47 15.38
CA ILE A 505 -43.85 2.87 14.93
C ILE A 505 -43.40 3.81 16.06
N THR A 506 -43.88 3.56 17.27
CA THR A 506 -43.59 4.37 18.45
C THR A 506 -42.09 4.36 18.77
N LEU A 507 -41.50 3.17 18.88
CA LEU A 507 -40.08 3.03 19.21
C LEU A 507 -39.16 3.55 18.10
N ILE A 508 -39.50 3.32 16.82
CA ILE A 508 -38.77 3.87 15.66
C ILE A 508 -38.73 5.40 15.71
N ASN A 509 -39.86 6.04 16.01
CA ASN A 509 -39.95 7.49 16.10
C ASN A 509 -39.16 8.04 17.29
N ALA A 510 -39.17 7.34 18.43
CA ALA A 510 -38.34 7.69 19.58
C ALA A 510 -36.84 7.59 19.27
N VAL A 511 -36.40 6.51 18.60
CA VAL A 511 -35.02 6.34 18.13
C VAL A 511 -34.62 7.49 17.18
N LYS A 512 -35.48 7.84 16.22
CA LYS A 512 -35.24 8.95 15.28
C LYS A 512 -35.06 10.28 16.00
N THR A 513 -35.97 10.56 16.94
CA THR A 513 -35.99 11.80 17.71
C THR A 513 -34.72 11.91 18.57
N ALA A 514 -34.38 10.85 19.30
CA ALA A 514 -33.20 10.81 20.16
C ALA A 514 -31.89 10.94 19.34
N LYS A 515 -31.71 10.18 18.25
CA LYS A 515 -30.50 10.29 17.40
C LYS A 515 -30.30 11.69 16.84
N THR A 516 -31.39 12.34 16.43
CA THR A 516 -31.34 13.70 15.87
C THR A 516 -31.01 14.72 16.94
N ALA A 517 -31.69 14.67 18.10
CA ALA A 517 -31.47 15.58 19.21
C ALA A 517 -30.05 15.46 19.79
N LEU A 518 -29.51 14.23 19.87
CA LEU A 518 -28.16 13.96 20.39
C LEU A 518 -27.04 14.22 19.37
N GLY A 519 -27.34 14.38 18.06
CA GLY A 519 -26.32 14.60 17.02
C GLY A 519 -25.53 13.35 16.60
N LEU A 520 -25.99 12.14 16.94
CA LEU A 520 -25.26 10.87 16.76
C LEU A 520 -25.27 10.31 15.32
N THR A 521 -25.29 11.14 14.29
CA THR A 521 -25.53 10.72 12.89
C THR A 521 -24.28 10.36 12.09
N THR A 522 -23.11 10.90 12.43
CA THR A 522 -21.88 10.73 11.62
C THR A 522 -20.60 10.45 12.40
N ASN A 523 -20.38 11.07 13.57
CA ASN A 523 -19.10 10.97 14.31
C ASN A 523 -19.21 10.40 15.74
N ASN A 524 -20.37 9.83 16.14
CA ASN A 524 -20.63 9.36 17.51
C ASN A 524 -20.33 10.41 18.62
N THR A 525 -20.40 11.70 18.31
CA THR A 525 -20.21 12.79 19.26
C THR A 525 -21.54 13.45 19.59
N LEU A 526 -21.79 13.74 20.87
CA LEU A 526 -22.90 14.59 21.29
C LEU A 526 -22.73 16.01 20.75
N SER A 527 -23.86 16.66 20.44
CA SER A 527 -23.89 18.10 20.11
C SER A 527 -23.30 18.93 21.26
N SER A 528 -22.39 19.85 20.94
CA SER A 528 -21.61 20.64 21.92
C SER A 528 -22.42 21.54 22.84
N GLU A 529 -23.72 21.70 22.58
CA GLU A 529 -24.64 22.54 23.36
C GLU A 529 -25.41 21.75 24.44
N LEU A 530 -25.30 20.42 24.48
CA LEU A 530 -26.04 19.57 25.41
C LEU A 530 -25.34 19.45 26.77
N SER A 531 -26.08 19.71 27.85
CA SER A 531 -25.69 19.30 29.20
C SER A 531 -26.00 17.82 29.45
N LEU A 532 -25.44 17.24 30.52
CA LEU A 532 -25.73 15.85 30.89
C LEU A 532 -27.22 15.64 31.20
N GLU A 533 -27.86 16.64 31.81
CA GLU A 533 -29.30 16.64 32.07
C GLU A 533 -30.16 16.68 30.79
N ASP A 534 -29.69 17.39 29.75
CA ASP A 534 -30.36 17.39 28.44
C ASP A 534 -30.25 16.00 27.79
N VAL A 535 -29.08 15.35 27.90
CA VAL A 535 -28.89 13.98 27.41
C VAL A 535 -29.85 13.02 28.10
N PHE A 536 -29.99 13.10 29.43
CA PHE A 536 -30.93 12.26 30.18
C PHE A 536 -32.37 12.48 29.76
N SER A 537 -32.79 13.75 29.63
CA SER A 537 -34.15 14.10 29.20
C SER A 537 -34.46 13.60 27.78
N ILE A 538 -33.46 13.49 26.91
CA ILE A 538 -33.61 12.94 25.55
C ILE A 538 -33.68 11.41 25.57
N LEU A 539 -32.97 10.75 26.49
CA LEU A 539 -32.92 9.29 26.59
C LEU A 539 -34.09 8.69 27.38
N GLU A 540 -34.70 9.42 28.30
CA GLU A 540 -35.80 8.95 29.17
C GLU A 540 -37.01 8.41 28.37
N PRO A 541 -37.53 9.09 27.33
CA PRO A 541 -38.62 8.55 26.52
C PRO A 541 -38.22 7.29 25.74
N LEU A 542 -36.96 7.19 25.34
CA LEU A 542 -36.44 6.01 24.65
C LEU A 542 -36.33 4.82 25.60
N HIS A 543 -35.88 5.08 26.83
CA HIS A 543 -35.75 4.11 27.91
C HIS A 543 -37.11 3.52 28.32
N GLU A 544 -38.13 4.36 28.54
CA GLU A 544 -39.48 3.92 28.90
C GLU A 544 -40.10 2.98 27.85
N GLN A 545 -39.74 3.17 26.58
CA GLN A 545 -40.32 2.45 25.44
C GLN A 545 -39.58 1.17 25.05
N LEU A 546 -38.45 0.85 25.71
CA LEU A 546 -37.69 -0.38 25.42
C LEU A 546 -38.51 -1.65 25.67
N ASN A 547 -39.44 -1.60 26.62
CA ASN A 547 -40.23 -2.75 27.08
C ASN A 547 -41.60 -2.88 26.39
N LEU A 548 -41.86 -2.14 25.30
CA LEU A 548 -43.10 -2.24 24.54
C LEU A 548 -43.33 -3.68 24.04
N GLU A 549 -44.46 -4.30 24.40
CA GLU A 549 -44.71 -5.74 24.31
C GLU A 549 -44.53 -6.30 22.88
N HIS A 550 -44.97 -5.56 21.87
CA HIS A 550 -44.96 -5.99 20.47
C HIS A 550 -43.82 -5.39 19.65
N ALA A 551 -42.87 -4.68 20.29
CA ALA A 551 -41.71 -4.14 19.59
C ALA A 551 -40.75 -5.25 19.11
N HIS A 552 -40.39 -5.17 17.83
CA HIS A 552 -39.47 -6.09 17.18
C HIS A 552 -38.06 -6.00 17.77
N THR A 553 -37.41 -7.14 17.97
CA THR A 553 -36.10 -7.25 18.64
C THR A 553 -35.06 -6.30 18.07
N TYR A 554 -34.95 -6.22 16.73
CA TYR A 554 -33.99 -5.29 16.09
C TYR A 554 -34.24 -3.81 16.43
N VAL A 555 -35.50 -3.40 16.56
CA VAL A 555 -35.85 -2.01 16.90
C VAL A 555 -35.46 -1.72 18.35
N ARG A 556 -35.68 -2.68 19.26
CA ARG A 556 -35.20 -2.62 20.64
C ARG A 556 -33.67 -2.53 20.72
N THR A 557 -32.94 -3.39 20.01
CA THR A 557 -31.46 -3.35 19.94
C THR A 557 -30.97 -2.01 19.39
N THR A 558 -31.66 -1.43 18.41
CA THR A 558 -31.31 -0.11 17.86
C THR A 558 -31.53 1.01 18.88
N ALA A 559 -32.55 0.90 19.73
CA ALA A 559 -32.80 1.84 20.82
C ALA A 559 -31.74 1.72 21.93
N GLU A 560 -31.37 0.49 22.31
CA GLU A 560 -30.27 0.21 23.24
C GLU A 560 -28.94 0.81 22.73
N ASP A 561 -28.60 0.64 21.44
CA ASP A 561 -27.40 1.23 20.81
C ASP A 561 -27.34 2.75 20.94
N VAL A 562 -28.48 3.46 20.87
CA VAL A 562 -28.52 4.91 21.05
C VAL A 562 -28.19 5.31 22.48
N ILE A 563 -28.75 4.62 23.47
CA ILE A 563 -28.50 4.86 24.89
C ILE A 563 -27.01 4.62 25.20
N VAL A 564 -26.45 3.51 24.72
CA VAL A 564 -25.02 3.17 24.91
C VAL A 564 -24.11 4.23 24.31
N ARG A 565 -24.37 4.64 23.06
CA ARG A 565 -23.55 5.65 22.38
C ARG A 565 -23.63 7.01 23.06
N ALA A 566 -24.81 7.41 23.52
CA ALA A 566 -24.98 8.65 24.24
C ALA A 566 -24.17 8.64 25.55
N CYS A 567 -24.21 7.53 26.31
CA CYS A 567 -23.42 7.37 27.53
C CYS A 567 -21.91 7.41 27.24
N ALA A 568 -21.45 6.68 26.23
CA ALA A 568 -20.04 6.66 25.83
C ALA A 568 -19.55 8.07 25.43
N ALA A 569 -20.33 8.77 24.61
CA ALA A 569 -20.00 10.12 24.18
C ALA A 569 -20.02 11.13 25.34
N ALA A 570 -20.92 10.99 26.32
CA ALA A 570 -20.92 11.83 27.51
C ALA A 570 -19.65 11.66 28.35
N VAL A 571 -19.13 10.43 28.47
CA VAL A 571 -17.86 10.15 29.14
C VAL A 571 -16.68 10.71 28.35
N GLU A 572 -16.62 10.47 27.04
CA GLU A 572 -15.53 10.97 26.18
C GLU A 572 -15.45 12.51 26.20
N GLN A 573 -16.61 13.19 26.26
CA GLN A 573 -16.70 14.63 26.35
C GLN A 573 -16.58 15.18 27.78
N LYS A 574 -16.34 14.31 28.78
CA LYS A 574 -16.16 14.68 30.19
C LYS A 574 -17.34 15.49 30.76
N LEU A 575 -18.57 15.10 30.39
CA LEU A 575 -19.81 15.76 30.84
C LEU A 575 -20.23 15.33 32.26
N LEU A 576 -19.59 14.32 32.84
CA LEU A 576 -19.86 13.87 34.21
C LEU A 576 -19.40 14.92 35.23
N PRO A 577 -20.22 15.20 36.27
CA PRO A 577 -19.90 16.20 37.28
C PRO A 577 -18.66 15.81 38.11
N PRO A 578 -17.84 16.77 38.56
CA PRO A 578 -16.77 16.52 39.50
C PRO A 578 -17.34 16.13 40.89
N LEU A 579 -16.52 15.45 41.71
CA LEU A 579 -16.87 14.99 43.06
C LEU A 579 -17.38 16.09 44.01
N ASP A 580 -17.08 17.35 43.70
CA ASP A 580 -17.40 18.51 44.52
C ASP A 580 -18.72 19.21 44.09
N ASP A 581 -19.47 18.67 43.12
CA ASP A 581 -20.78 19.20 42.70
C ASP A 581 -21.92 18.64 43.58
N ASP A 582 -22.75 19.52 44.16
CA ASP A 582 -23.91 19.15 44.99
C ASP A 582 -24.93 18.25 44.25
N ARG A 583 -24.86 18.17 42.92
CA ARG A 583 -25.70 17.31 42.07
C ARG A 583 -25.02 16.00 41.66
N ALA A 584 -23.74 15.79 42.02
CA ALA A 584 -22.94 14.66 41.58
C ALA A 584 -23.60 13.32 41.91
N ASP A 585 -24.11 13.15 43.14
CA ASP A 585 -24.74 11.90 43.56
C ASP A 585 -25.97 11.54 42.71
N LYS A 586 -26.83 12.52 42.43
CA LYS A 586 -28.07 12.30 41.66
C LYS A 586 -27.77 12.01 40.19
N LEU A 587 -26.89 12.79 39.56
CA LEU A 587 -26.54 12.62 38.14
C LEU A 587 -25.74 11.34 37.91
N THR A 588 -24.85 11.00 38.84
CA THR A 588 -24.08 9.75 38.78
C THR A 588 -24.98 8.54 38.96
N SER A 589 -25.94 8.58 39.91
CA SER A 589 -26.91 7.49 40.06
C SER A 589 -27.72 7.26 38.78
N HIS A 590 -28.23 8.32 38.17
CA HIS A 590 -29.03 8.20 36.94
C HIS A 590 -28.19 7.76 35.73
N PHE A 591 -26.93 8.19 35.65
CA PHE A 591 -25.98 7.68 34.67
C PHE A 591 -25.74 6.18 34.86
N LEU A 592 -25.51 5.74 36.10
CA LEU A 592 -25.28 4.33 36.42
C LEU A 592 -26.50 3.45 36.11
N ASP A 593 -27.71 3.97 36.27
CA ASP A 593 -28.94 3.24 35.87
C ASP A 593 -28.97 2.98 34.35
N LEU A 594 -28.58 3.96 33.53
CA LEU A 594 -28.47 3.79 32.07
C LEU A 594 -27.35 2.83 31.67
N VAL A 595 -26.21 2.85 32.40
CA VAL A 595 -25.09 1.92 32.18
C VAL A 595 -25.47 0.49 32.60
N HIS A 596 -26.19 0.34 33.71
CA HIS A 596 -26.70 -0.95 34.15
C HIS A 596 -27.66 -1.53 33.11
N LEU A 597 -28.55 -0.71 32.56
CA LEU A 597 -29.43 -1.14 31.47
C LEU A 597 -28.65 -1.60 30.24
N ALA A 598 -27.63 -0.84 29.84
CA ALA A 598 -26.74 -1.25 28.76
C ALA A 598 -26.07 -2.60 29.05
N SER A 599 -25.69 -2.87 30.30
CA SER A 599 -25.07 -4.15 30.67
C SER A 599 -26.02 -5.34 30.60
N CYS A 600 -27.32 -5.10 30.59
CA CYS A 600 -28.37 -6.10 30.41
C CYS A 600 -28.91 -6.14 28.97
N ALA A 601 -28.31 -5.39 28.03
CA ALA A 601 -28.75 -5.33 26.64
C ALA A 601 -28.65 -6.70 25.96
N THR A 602 -29.51 -6.92 24.97
CA THR A 602 -29.65 -8.24 24.31
C THR A 602 -28.57 -8.50 23.25
N ASP A 603 -27.80 -7.46 22.89
CA ASP A 603 -26.73 -7.44 21.87
C ASP A 603 -25.60 -6.51 22.39
N PRO A 604 -24.31 -6.83 22.19
CA PRO A 604 -23.76 -7.98 21.45
C PRO A 604 -23.95 -9.33 22.12
N ILE A 605 -24.15 -10.37 21.31
CA ILE A 605 -24.05 -11.75 21.75
C ILE A 605 -22.56 -12.06 21.93
N LEU A 606 -22.16 -12.43 23.14
CA LEU A 606 -20.85 -12.99 23.44
C LEU A 606 -20.82 -14.44 22.93
N ASN A 607 -20.15 -14.69 21.82
CA ASN A 607 -19.80 -16.05 21.37
C ASN A 607 -18.66 -16.61 22.24
N GLU A 608 -18.49 -17.95 22.30
CA GLU A 608 -17.43 -18.62 23.10
C GLU A 608 -16.03 -18.02 22.87
N ASP A 609 -15.74 -17.65 21.62
CA ASP A 609 -14.43 -17.11 21.25
C ASP A 609 -14.32 -15.59 21.43
N THR A 610 -15.35 -14.89 21.94
CA THR A 610 -15.36 -13.40 21.95
C THR A 610 -14.31 -12.82 22.89
N GLU A 611 -14.13 -13.46 24.04
CA GLU A 611 -13.13 -13.02 25.02
C GLU A 611 -11.71 -13.42 24.59
N GLU A 612 -11.55 -14.59 23.98
CA GLU A 612 -10.28 -15.05 23.40
C GLU A 612 -9.85 -14.15 22.21
N ASN A 613 -10.78 -13.81 21.32
CA ASN A 613 -10.56 -12.86 20.22
C ASN A 613 -10.30 -11.42 20.70
N PHE A 614 -10.82 -11.04 21.89
CA PHE A 614 -10.56 -9.74 22.50
C PHE A 614 -9.17 -9.69 23.14
N GLU A 615 -8.76 -10.74 23.85
CA GLU A 615 -7.40 -10.90 24.37
C GLU A 615 -6.35 -10.95 23.25
N ASP A 616 -6.71 -11.49 22.08
CA ASP A 616 -5.85 -11.55 20.89
C ASP A 616 -5.81 -10.25 20.05
N SER A 617 -6.70 -9.28 20.30
CA SER A 617 -6.79 -8.03 19.53
C SER A 617 -5.91 -6.92 20.11
N VAL A 618 -4.82 -6.61 19.43
CA VAL A 618 -3.76 -5.71 19.93
C VAL A 618 -4.07 -4.20 19.77
N SER A 619 -5.30 -3.83 19.40
CA SER A 619 -5.73 -2.43 19.27
C SER A 619 -6.84 -2.08 20.25
N TRP A 620 -6.48 -1.58 21.42
CA TRP A 620 -7.41 -0.96 22.39
C TRP A 620 -8.18 0.26 21.84
N ALA A 621 -7.83 0.73 20.63
CA ALA A 621 -8.32 1.98 20.05
C ALA A 621 -9.39 1.84 18.95
N HIS A 622 -9.56 0.71 18.26
CA HIS A 622 -10.54 0.61 17.17
C HIS A 622 -11.00 -0.83 16.90
N LEU A 623 -12.24 -1.17 17.24
CA LEU A 623 -13.07 -2.17 16.54
C LEU A 623 -14.55 -2.11 17.02
N TYR A 624 -15.43 -2.58 16.14
CA TYR A 624 -16.88 -2.34 16.03
C TYR A 624 -17.75 -2.83 17.21
N ARG A 625 -18.88 -2.12 17.41
CA ARG A 625 -20.15 -2.37 18.12
C ARG A 625 -20.20 -3.17 19.44
N GLY A 626 -19.42 -4.23 19.63
CA GLY A 626 -19.53 -5.09 20.81
C GLY A 626 -18.78 -4.61 22.07
N LEU A 627 -17.90 -3.62 21.95
CA LEU A 627 -16.92 -3.27 22.99
C LEU A 627 -17.16 -1.92 23.70
N MET A 628 -18.27 -1.23 23.42
CA MET A 628 -18.56 0.06 24.08
C MET A 628 -18.85 -0.09 25.58
N LEU A 629 -19.48 -1.18 26.00
CA LEU A 629 -19.76 -1.47 27.41
C LEU A 629 -18.47 -1.66 28.23
N HIS A 630 -17.48 -2.37 27.67
CA HIS A 630 -16.21 -2.62 28.36
C HIS A 630 -15.31 -1.37 28.44
N ARG A 631 -15.38 -0.48 27.45
CA ARG A 631 -14.75 0.86 27.51
C ARG A 631 -15.38 1.76 28.57
N LEU A 632 -16.71 1.71 28.72
CA LEU A 632 -17.44 2.42 29.76
C LEU A 632 -17.01 1.97 31.16
N PHE A 633 -16.87 0.66 31.39
CA PHE A 633 -16.35 0.09 32.64
C PHE A 633 -14.88 0.48 32.89
N SER A 634 -14.02 0.47 31.87
CA SER A 634 -12.61 0.87 31.99
C SER A 634 -12.43 2.35 32.33
N MET A 635 -13.23 3.25 31.76
CA MET A 635 -13.17 4.69 32.05
C MET A 635 -13.70 5.03 33.45
N LEU A 636 -14.73 4.33 33.93
CA LEU A 636 -15.25 4.49 35.31
C LEU A 636 -14.20 4.08 36.36
N PHE A 637 -13.40 3.03 36.10
CA PHE A 637 -12.31 2.61 36.99
C PHE A 637 -11.14 3.62 37.08
N HIS A 638 -10.93 4.46 36.06
CA HIS A 638 -9.89 5.49 36.10
C HIS A 638 -10.31 6.79 36.81
N TYR A 639 -11.60 6.94 37.15
CA TYR A 639 -12.15 8.15 37.80
C TYR A 639 -12.56 7.95 39.27
N ALA A 640 -12.36 6.76 39.86
CA ALA A 640 -12.63 6.50 41.27
C ALA A 640 -11.33 6.22 42.07
N PRO A 641 -10.77 7.20 42.80
CA PRO A 641 -9.88 6.88 43.90
C PRO A 641 -10.72 6.57 45.14
N ILE A 642 -10.62 5.32 45.61
CA ILE A 642 -10.83 4.91 47.00
C ILE A 642 -12.27 5.05 47.53
N CYS A 643 -12.97 3.92 47.63
CA CYS A 643 -13.77 3.54 48.80
C CYS A 643 -14.34 2.14 48.60
N MET A 644 -13.73 1.14 49.24
CA MET A 644 -14.42 0.01 49.88
C MET A 644 -13.39 -0.90 50.55
N SER A 645 -12.99 -0.48 51.75
CA SER A 645 -12.79 -1.38 52.88
C SER A 645 -14.13 -1.53 53.57
N ASP A 646 -14.80 -2.66 53.33
CA ASP A 646 -15.51 -3.52 54.30
C ASP A 646 -16.22 -4.66 53.57
#